data_AF-A0A9X5U4V2-F1
#
_entry.id   AF-A0A9X5U4V2-F1
#
_cell.length_a   1.000
_cell.length_b   1.000
_cell.length_c   1.000
_cell.angle_alpha   90.00
_cell.angle_beta   90.00
_cell.angle_gamma   90.00
#
_symmetry.space_group_name_H-M   'P 1'
#
loop_
_entity.id
_entity.type
_entity.pdbx_description
1 polymer ?
#
loop_
_entity_poly.entity_id
_entity_poly.type
_entity_poly.pdbx_seq_one_letter_code
_entity_poly.pdbx_strand_id
1 'polypeptide(L)'
;MEKTKLDRATISIAKAVATAKVDAAEAKKLAGNVTVSATVDEKGVLSLNGKESEIHLITPKTVSEEVGKALGSADTPSRLLAAQAQFESAQVASAVKIALEKGKVYIEDALPEKIRDKVMSGYYRDTSTKVQNEVASVKLEITRAIQKLYDELPSNVFITSRGGYFPITKNIGYKPEYFGKDGRNLAVGGVTLPVNGQQPCIAFHHSIFNVFDFSQAEFSVQEMGLSAFHLCGKSEGNVILHGGKITTRAYELFGYKSGEADADKRWIPHIDGWTKEAPNVGTGMSLKGYPVAGANTASYAHDFARYMENSCDSSGVRQPDGYNLEKIKELFFLESKQIVNSAGGYFNKNGESAFPQADGTTASTWGLWRGGQWWSRGYGWRIYDCRNTEIKNFHVTGFTGGAIAAGLHGSPAGEDIQPGDVEGALAKGCVAINTRITGGYYNHNYTCGVEAIRVIGYELTGIFAPDSVIGHPDANLEHVRGWNNSIISLDPGYQSCTSRYLPMDNIYIHANTFGLGKRKVIDIHTGNNVKIYNNSGKAMYYGISTVIEEIFASKDGRVGKIADPQSFYFQDSNIEIVGNTIMSGHIGIHPINGAPGVLFRRSKNMWWLRCRQLIADNTVYAPRGLISNYGHNHFIIERNQFTFALPFGQFFGMHQVSGIKVTDGGSGYTSEPEVKITGGGEGAFGATAQAKIKDGKVVEIIVRRDGSRYTEIPTVTITGGGGSGATATATINTQTYGMLIGAESKYGTMLATQVRENYVQNSPDGNYARQIVFGRMRASTIEGNHCDVTPFRSPEKAKLPVGNPFVSDSIVYRDGLLSSAFYNGDFDTCSVGDNFIHNQLIDTVHVWTGKTINSNVHKKYEPTSYAEVVMDEKVKALEAAVDKLKEQLKTTSATTSQTASPPKAEGGEQSSATTPAESPKTEEGGQPATPQPTTPSESATEEPAAKSATSITFTFDGLEATAAEAIGSNNVAKLKSVNNSERAGEPEGWAGAFGEDSGHKIMRSLVAGEGKGIRFIESDGLTSDGSTDSAIIIPFKQSAGGTAGSGFTAIVLKGRSVVSNGLISTNEETGFKLRYFEGTTINGKPISTTTVYPYDKWHVAVIPVLAGTDKAFDKIRIGMNHAGNVGRNVIVGAGIEFIQGDISKVEERVTALMSEYGIS
;
A
#
# COMPACT_ATOMS: atom_id res chain seq x y z
N MET A 1 -77.71 -72.81 62.09
CA MET A 1 -78.11 -72.35 60.75
C MET A 1 -76.85 -72.10 59.95
N GLU A 2 -76.76 -72.60 58.71
CA GLU A 2 -75.66 -72.20 57.82
C GLU A 2 -75.83 -70.74 57.40
N LYS A 3 -74.76 -69.95 57.47
CA LYS A 3 -74.74 -68.61 56.87
C LYS A 3 -74.76 -68.72 55.34
N THR A 4 -75.66 -67.97 54.73
CA THR A 4 -75.96 -67.99 53.29
C THR A 4 -74.75 -67.53 52.46
N LYS A 5 -74.82 -67.71 51.13
CA LYS A 5 -73.80 -67.15 50.23
C LYS A 5 -73.73 -65.60 50.34
N LEU A 6 -74.86 -64.95 50.61
CA LEU A 6 -74.92 -63.50 50.83
C LEU A 6 -74.19 -63.11 52.12
N ASP A 7 -74.48 -63.78 53.25
CA ASP A 7 -73.80 -63.52 54.53
C ASP A 7 -72.27 -63.65 54.43
N ARG A 8 -71.80 -64.68 53.71
CA ARG A 8 -70.36 -64.91 53.48
C ARG A 8 -69.75 -63.79 52.62
N ALA A 9 -70.46 -63.34 51.59
CA ALA A 9 -70.03 -62.21 50.75
C ALA A 9 -69.99 -60.89 51.54
N THR A 10 -71.03 -60.57 52.31
CA THR A 10 -71.10 -59.36 53.14
C THR A 10 -70.01 -59.33 54.21
N ILE A 11 -69.69 -60.46 54.84
CA ILE A 11 -68.57 -60.57 55.79
C ILE A 11 -67.22 -60.38 55.08
N SER A 12 -67.05 -60.90 53.86
CA SER A 12 -65.83 -60.70 53.06
C SER A 12 -65.65 -59.24 52.65
N ILE A 13 -66.72 -58.58 52.19
CA ILE A 13 -66.73 -57.15 51.83
C ILE A 13 -66.47 -56.29 53.08
N ALA A 14 -67.08 -56.60 54.22
CA ALA A 14 -66.84 -55.88 55.47
C ALA A 14 -65.38 -55.98 55.93
N LYS A 15 -64.72 -57.14 55.75
CA LYS A 15 -63.28 -57.29 55.99
C LYS A 15 -62.45 -56.49 54.99
N ALA A 16 -62.73 -56.58 53.68
CA ALA A 16 -62.00 -55.84 52.66
C ALA A 16 -62.10 -54.31 52.85
N VAL A 17 -63.28 -53.80 53.23
CA VAL A 17 -63.51 -52.37 53.55
C VAL A 17 -62.82 -51.97 54.86
N ALA A 18 -62.66 -52.88 55.82
CA ALA A 18 -61.87 -52.62 57.03
C ALA A 18 -60.36 -52.52 56.71
N THR A 19 -59.81 -53.47 55.95
CA THR A 19 -58.42 -53.45 55.48
C THR A 19 -58.14 -52.19 54.66
N ALA A 20 -58.95 -51.91 53.63
CA ALA A 20 -58.79 -50.71 52.80
C ALA A 20 -58.89 -49.38 53.59
N LYS A 21 -59.56 -49.36 54.76
CA LYS A 21 -59.57 -48.19 55.65
C LYS A 21 -58.31 -48.07 56.52
N VAL A 22 -57.65 -49.17 56.86
CA VAL A 22 -56.32 -49.16 57.49
C VAL A 22 -55.29 -48.70 56.45
N ASP A 23 -55.26 -49.33 55.28
CA ASP A 23 -54.34 -49.01 54.19
C ASP A 23 -54.48 -47.53 53.76
N ALA A 24 -55.72 -47.02 53.65
CA ALA A 24 -55.96 -45.61 53.34
C ALA A 24 -55.56 -44.65 54.48
N ALA A 25 -55.61 -45.08 55.75
CA ALA A 25 -55.15 -44.27 56.87
C ALA A 25 -53.61 -44.21 56.93
N GLU A 26 -52.93 -45.31 56.58
CA GLU A 26 -51.48 -45.41 56.51
C GLU A 26 -50.92 -44.64 55.30
N ALA A 27 -51.54 -44.79 54.13
CA ALA A 27 -51.25 -43.97 52.95
C ALA A 27 -51.48 -42.47 53.21
N LYS A 28 -52.52 -42.10 53.98
CA LYS A 28 -52.77 -40.70 54.37
C LYS A 28 -51.78 -40.16 55.41
N LYS A 29 -51.07 -41.03 56.15
CA LYS A 29 -49.90 -40.67 56.97
C LYS A 29 -48.67 -40.40 56.09
N LEU A 30 -48.43 -41.25 55.08
CA LEU A 30 -47.32 -41.11 54.13
C LEU A 30 -47.48 -39.90 53.18
N ALA A 31 -48.72 -39.49 52.89
CA ALA A 31 -49.01 -38.29 52.09
C ALA A 31 -48.75 -36.95 52.84
N GLY A 32 -48.34 -36.97 54.11
CA GLY A 32 -48.11 -35.78 54.94
C GLY A 32 -46.69 -35.24 54.86
N ASN A 33 -46.34 -34.57 53.76
CA ASN A 33 -45.10 -33.79 53.55
C ASN A 33 -43.77 -34.46 53.98
N VAL A 34 -43.17 -35.25 53.07
CA VAL A 34 -41.71 -35.38 53.01
C VAL A 34 -41.19 -34.39 51.98
N THR A 35 -40.94 -33.15 52.39
CA THR A 35 -40.31 -32.14 51.54
C THR A 35 -38.83 -32.49 51.35
N VAL A 36 -38.50 -33.16 50.25
CA VAL A 36 -37.08 -33.42 49.91
C VAL A 36 -36.48 -32.12 49.36
N SER A 37 -35.71 -31.41 50.19
CA SER A 37 -34.95 -30.24 49.75
C SER A 37 -33.69 -30.70 49.03
N ALA A 38 -33.74 -30.70 47.70
CA ALA A 38 -32.56 -30.87 46.85
C ALA A 38 -31.89 -29.52 46.62
N THR A 39 -30.61 -29.41 46.97
CA THR A 39 -29.79 -28.19 46.78
C THR A 39 -28.46 -28.58 46.18
N VAL A 40 -28.02 -27.88 45.13
CA VAL A 40 -26.74 -28.10 44.46
C VAL A 40 -25.81 -26.94 44.78
N ASP A 41 -24.57 -27.22 45.17
CA ASP A 41 -23.56 -26.19 45.46
C ASP A 41 -22.90 -25.62 44.18
N GLU A 42 -22.04 -24.61 44.33
CA GLU A 42 -21.29 -24.03 43.19
C GLU A 42 -20.32 -25.00 42.49
N LYS A 43 -20.05 -26.18 43.07
CA LYS A 43 -19.19 -27.24 42.53
C LYS A 43 -20.00 -28.41 41.95
N GLY A 44 -21.34 -28.31 41.95
CA GLY A 44 -22.23 -29.35 41.42
C GLY A 44 -22.57 -30.48 42.39
N VAL A 45 -22.15 -30.44 43.66
CA VAL A 45 -22.47 -31.47 44.65
C VAL A 45 -23.97 -31.43 44.95
N LEU A 46 -24.69 -32.51 44.63
CA LEU A 46 -26.10 -32.64 45.01
C LEU A 46 -26.21 -32.98 46.50
N SER A 47 -26.78 -32.07 47.28
CA SER A 47 -27.22 -32.34 48.65
C SER A 47 -28.72 -32.62 48.69
N LEU A 48 -29.12 -33.65 49.44
CA LEU A 48 -30.51 -34.00 49.71
C LEU A 48 -30.76 -33.90 51.22
N ASN A 49 -31.71 -33.05 51.63
CA ASN A 49 -32.07 -32.81 53.03
C ASN A 49 -30.86 -32.46 53.94
N GLY A 50 -29.91 -31.68 53.42
CA GLY A 50 -28.73 -31.25 54.15
C GLY A 50 -27.62 -32.30 54.30
N LYS A 51 -27.68 -33.43 53.58
CA LYS A 51 -26.55 -34.33 53.37
C LYS A 51 -26.06 -34.26 51.92
N GLU A 52 -24.77 -34.02 51.76
CA GLU A 52 -24.06 -34.19 50.49
C GLU A 52 -24.16 -35.64 50.01
N SER A 53 -24.16 -35.82 48.70
CA SER A 53 -24.09 -37.13 48.04
C SER A 53 -22.92 -37.18 47.08
N GLU A 54 -22.48 -38.39 46.72
CA GLU A 54 -21.41 -38.62 45.73
C GLU A 54 -21.84 -38.23 44.29
N ILE A 55 -23.07 -37.74 44.10
CA ILE A 55 -23.61 -37.33 42.80
C ILE A 55 -23.20 -35.87 42.51
N HIS A 56 -22.13 -35.72 41.75
CA HIS A 56 -21.76 -34.45 41.12
C HIS A 56 -22.58 -34.22 39.84
N LEU A 57 -23.41 -33.18 39.84
CA LEU A 57 -24.16 -32.70 38.68
C LEU A 57 -23.36 -31.64 37.93
N ILE A 58 -23.25 -31.76 36.62
CA ILE A 58 -22.54 -30.78 35.78
C ILE A 58 -23.37 -29.49 35.74
N THR A 59 -22.90 -28.43 36.39
CA THR A 59 -23.64 -27.15 36.49
C THR A 59 -23.55 -26.35 35.18
N PRO A 60 -24.52 -25.47 34.86
CA PRO A 60 -24.41 -24.56 33.72
C PRO A 60 -23.16 -23.67 33.76
N LYS A 61 -22.68 -23.30 34.95
CA LYS A 61 -21.41 -22.57 35.16
C LYS A 61 -20.23 -23.43 34.72
N THR A 62 -20.16 -24.68 35.18
CA THR A 62 -19.12 -25.65 34.78
C THR A 62 -19.14 -25.93 33.27
N VAL A 63 -20.33 -26.09 32.67
CA VAL A 63 -20.45 -26.21 31.20
C VAL A 63 -19.93 -24.95 30.51
N SER A 64 -20.31 -23.76 30.96
CA SER A 64 -19.86 -22.50 30.36
C SER A 64 -18.37 -22.24 30.56
N GLU A 65 -17.77 -22.71 31.65
CA GLU A 65 -16.33 -22.62 31.91
C GLU A 65 -15.53 -23.60 31.04
N GLU A 66 -15.97 -24.86 30.89
CA GLU A 66 -15.30 -25.83 30.01
C GLU A 66 -15.53 -25.52 28.52
N VAL A 67 -16.72 -25.06 28.13
CA VAL A 67 -16.95 -24.51 26.77
C VAL A 67 -16.13 -23.24 26.55
N GLY A 68 -15.98 -22.40 27.58
CA GLY A 68 -15.10 -21.21 27.53
C GLY A 68 -13.63 -21.57 27.34
N LYS A 69 -13.11 -22.57 28.06
CA LYS A 69 -11.75 -23.12 27.89
C LYS A 69 -11.59 -23.78 26.53
N ALA A 70 -12.59 -24.53 26.06
CA ALA A 70 -12.56 -25.16 24.75
C ALA A 70 -12.53 -24.12 23.62
N LEU A 71 -13.38 -23.09 23.66
CA LEU A 71 -13.42 -22.05 22.63
C LEU A 71 -12.24 -21.05 22.74
N GLY A 72 -11.73 -20.82 23.95
CA GLY A 72 -10.56 -19.96 24.21
C GLY A 72 -9.20 -20.64 24.03
N SER A 73 -9.17 -21.94 23.77
CA SER A 73 -7.95 -22.71 23.51
C SER A 73 -7.39 -22.38 22.11
N ALA A 74 -6.12 -21.99 22.04
CA ALA A 74 -5.43 -21.64 20.79
C ALA A 74 -5.40 -22.79 19.77
N ASP A 75 -5.48 -24.04 20.24
CA ASP A 75 -5.56 -25.25 19.43
C ASP A 75 -6.91 -25.43 18.71
N THR A 76 -7.99 -24.82 19.22
CA THR A 76 -9.36 -25.18 18.82
C THR A 76 -9.71 -24.79 17.38
N PRO A 77 -9.31 -23.62 16.85
CA PRO A 77 -9.42 -23.34 15.41
C PRO A 77 -8.68 -24.37 14.55
N SER A 78 -7.49 -24.82 14.97
CA SER A 78 -6.69 -25.82 14.25
C SER A 78 -7.33 -27.20 14.30
N ARG A 79 -7.94 -27.59 15.43
CA ARG A 79 -8.67 -28.86 15.57
C ARG A 79 -9.98 -28.86 14.78
N LEU A 80 -10.71 -27.74 14.75
CA LEU A 80 -11.88 -27.54 13.88
C LEU A 80 -11.49 -27.64 12.40
N LEU A 81 -10.41 -26.98 11.98
CA LEU A 81 -9.90 -27.04 10.61
C LEU A 81 -9.48 -28.48 10.22
N ALA A 82 -8.80 -29.20 11.12
CA ALA A 82 -8.42 -30.60 10.89
C ALA A 82 -9.63 -31.54 10.80
N ALA A 83 -10.64 -31.38 11.67
CA ALA A 83 -11.87 -32.15 11.62
C ALA A 83 -12.70 -31.85 10.35
N GLN A 84 -12.78 -30.58 9.95
CA GLN A 84 -13.40 -30.14 8.71
C GLN A 84 -12.70 -30.73 7.49
N ALA A 85 -11.36 -30.69 7.43
CA ALA A 85 -10.58 -31.28 6.34
C ALA A 85 -10.72 -32.82 6.26
N GLN A 86 -10.82 -33.52 7.40
CA GLN A 86 -11.12 -34.96 7.44
C GLN A 86 -12.54 -35.25 6.93
N PHE A 87 -13.53 -34.45 7.34
CA PHE A 87 -14.92 -34.58 6.89
C PHE A 87 -15.06 -34.33 5.39
N GLU A 88 -14.46 -33.26 4.86
CA GLU A 88 -14.41 -32.95 3.43
C GLU A 88 -13.73 -34.09 2.64
N SER A 89 -12.60 -34.60 3.13
CA SER A 89 -11.90 -35.73 2.52
C SER A 89 -12.77 -36.99 2.46
N ALA A 90 -13.54 -37.26 3.52
CA ALA A 90 -14.48 -38.39 3.57
C ALA A 90 -15.68 -38.19 2.62
N GLN A 91 -16.22 -36.96 2.51
CA GLN A 91 -17.27 -36.64 1.53
C GLN A 91 -16.79 -36.85 0.10
N VAL A 92 -15.59 -36.38 -0.24
CA VAL A 92 -14.98 -36.57 -1.56
C VAL A 92 -14.75 -38.05 -1.87
N ALA A 93 -14.20 -38.82 -0.92
CA ALA A 93 -14.03 -40.27 -1.10
C ALA A 93 -15.38 -40.97 -1.31
N SER A 94 -16.44 -40.53 -0.60
CA SER A 94 -17.79 -41.07 -0.79
C SER A 94 -18.39 -40.68 -2.14
N ALA A 95 -18.20 -39.45 -2.61
CA ALA A 95 -18.68 -39.00 -3.93
C ALA A 95 -18.00 -39.79 -5.06
N VAL A 96 -16.67 -39.95 -4.99
CA VAL A 96 -15.90 -40.78 -5.94
C VAL A 96 -16.38 -42.23 -5.92
N LYS A 97 -16.63 -42.82 -4.75
CA LYS A 97 -17.20 -44.16 -4.64
C LYS A 97 -18.58 -44.26 -5.32
N ILE A 98 -19.51 -43.35 -5.01
CA ILE A 98 -20.87 -43.35 -5.59
C ILE A 98 -20.83 -43.16 -7.11
N ALA A 99 -19.95 -42.29 -7.62
CA ALA A 99 -19.77 -42.07 -9.06
C ALA A 99 -19.21 -43.32 -9.76
N LEU A 100 -18.28 -44.05 -9.13
CA LEU A 100 -17.76 -45.32 -9.64
C LEU A 100 -18.82 -46.44 -9.61
N GLU A 101 -19.63 -46.51 -8.55
CA GLU A 101 -20.75 -47.46 -8.42
C GLU A 101 -21.88 -47.19 -9.44
N LYS A 102 -22.08 -45.93 -9.84
CA LYS A 102 -23.00 -45.54 -10.93
C LYS A 102 -22.44 -45.72 -12.34
N GLY A 103 -21.12 -45.90 -12.49
CA GLY A 103 -20.47 -46.25 -13.75
C GLY A 103 -19.54 -45.17 -14.32
N LYS A 104 -18.58 -45.62 -15.14
CA LYS A 104 -17.63 -44.77 -15.85
C LYS A 104 -18.12 -44.44 -17.26
N VAL A 105 -18.03 -43.16 -17.63
CA VAL A 105 -18.29 -42.65 -18.98
C VAL A 105 -16.98 -42.20 -19.60
N TYR A 106 -16.74 -42.60 -20.85
CA TYR A 106 -15.51 -42.34 -21.58
C TYR A 106 -15.76 -41.36 -22.73
N ILE A 107 -15.07 -40.22 -22.75
CA ILE A 107 -15.35 -39.14 -23.73
C ILE A 107 -15.10 -39.55 -25.19
N GLU A 108 -14.14 -40.44 -25.44
CA GLU A 108 -13.90 -40.99 -26.76
C GLU A 108 -15.06 -41.87 -27.26
N ASP A 109 -15.92 -42.38 -26.38
CA ASP A 109 -17.05 -43.22 -26.78
C ASP A 109 -18.17 -42.45 -27.50
N ALA A 110 -18.15 -41.11 -27.41
CA ALA A 110 -18.97 -40.22 -28.23
C ALA A 110 -18.53 -40.15 -29.71
N LEU A 111 -17.25 -40.46 -30.00
CA LEU A 111 -16.65 -40.15 -31.29
C LEU A 111 -16.98 -41.22 -32.35
N PRO A 112 -17.28 -40.83 -33.60
CA PRO A 112 -17.36 -41.77 -34.72
C PRO A 112 -16.07 -42.59 -34.85
N GLU A 113 -16.19 -43.89 -35.14
CA GLU A 113 -15.10 -44.88 -35.18
C GLU A 113 -13.79 -44.36 -35.78
N LYS A 114 -13.81 -43.89 -37.04
CA LYS A 114 -12.62 -43.39 -37.75
C LYS A 114 -11.97 -42.14 -37.13
N ILE A 115 -12.75 -41.34 -36.39
CA ILE A 115 -12.26 -40.16 -35.65
C ILE A 115 -11.70 -40.62 -34.30
N ARG A 116 -12.39 -41.56 -33.64
CA ARG A 116 -11.95 -42.22 -32.41
C ARG A 116 -10.57 -42.85 -32.60
N ASP A 117 -10.37 -43.64 -33.64
CA ASP A 117 -9.09 -44.29 -33.95
C ASP A 117 -7.93 -43.28 -34.08
N LYS A 118 -8.18 -42.13 -34.71
CA LYS A 118 -7.19 -41.06 -34.89
C LYS A 118 -6.91 -40.27 -33.61
N VAL A 119 -7.92 -40.09 -32.76
CA VAL A 119 -7.76 -39.54 -31.40
C VAL A 119 -6.95 -40.51 -30.53
N MET A 120 -7.34 -41.79 -30.46
CA MET A 120 -6.70 -42.80 -29.62
C MET A 120 -5.25 -43.10 -30.05
N SER A 121 -4.97 -43.15 -31.35
CA SER A 121 -3.60 -43.30 -31.88
C SER A 121 -2.75 -42.02 -31.78
N GLY A 122 -3.35 -40.89 -31.38
CA GLY A 122 -2.66 -39.61 -31.30
C GLY A 122 -2.30 -38.98 -32.65
N TYR A 123 -2.91 -39.43 -33.76
CA TYR A 123 -2.65 -38.95 -35.13
C TYR A 123 -2.72 -37.42 -35.24
N TYR A 124 -3.70 -36.80 -34.59
CA TYR A 124 -3.90 -35.34 -34.62
C TYR A 124 -2.84 -34.52 -33.85
N ARG A 125 -1.88 -35.18 -33.21
CA ARG A 125 -0.69 -34.55 -32.61
C ARG A 125 0.30 -34.05 -33.67
N ASP A 126 0.32 -34.66 -34.86
CA ASP A 126 1.19 -34.21 -35.96
C ASP A 126 0.83 -32.78 -36.38
N THR A 127 1.86 -31.93 -36.42
CA THR A 127 1.78 -30.52 -36.81
C THR A 127 1.92 -30.30 -38.32
N SER A 128 2.07 -31.35 -39.14
CA SER A 128 2.15 -31.21 -40.59
C SER A 128 0.91 -30.55 -41.20
N THR A 129 1.08 -29.76 -42.27
CA THR A 129 -0.02 -29.06 -42.96
C THR A 129 -1.12 -30.01 -43.42
N LYS A 130 -0.77 -31.25 -43.77
CA LYS A 130 -1.74 -32.30 -44.13
C LYS A 130 -2.68 -32.63 -42.97
N VAL A 131 -2.13 -32.84 -41.77
CA VAL A 131 -2.92 -33.17 -40.57
C VAL A 131 -3.67 -31.95 -40.05
N GLN A 132 -3.06 -30.75 -40.09
CA GLN A 132 -3.77 -29.50 -39.75
C GLN A 132 -5.01 -29.28 -40.63
N ASN A 133 -4.92 -29.53 -41.94
CA ASN A 133 -6.06 -29.42 -42.86
C ASN A 133 -7.18 -30.44 -42.54
N GLU A 134 -6.84 -31.64 -42.06
CA GLU A 134 -7.85 -32.60 -41.59
C GLU A 134 -8.47 -32.14 -40.25
N VAL A 135 -7.65 -31.73 -39.28
CA VAL A 135 -8.08 -31.19 -37.98
C VAL A 135 -9.05 -30.03 -38.17
N ALA A 136 -8.80 -29.14 -39.15
CA ALA A 136 -9.67 -28.02 -39.47
C ALA A 136 -11.11 -28.44 -39.80
N SER A 137 -11.31 -29.63 -40.38
CA SER A 137 -12.64 -30.17 -40.72
C SER A 137 -13.31 -30.94 -39.56
N VAL A 138 -12.56 -31.70 -38.75
CA VAL A 138 -13.14 -32.59 -37.71
C VAL A 138 -13.22 -31.98 -36.31
N LYS A 139 -12.44 -30.93 -35.99
CA LYS A 139 -12.35 -30.34 -34.63
C LYS A 139 -13.71 -29.96 -34.02
N LEU A 140 -14.64 -29.44 -34.82
CA LEU A 140 -15.98 -29.05 -34.36
C LEU A 140 -16.91 -30.25 -34.17
N GLU A 141 -16.73 -31.32 -34.97
CA GLU A 141 -17.46 -32.59 -34.81
C GLU A 141 -17.03 -33.29 -33.51
N ILE A 142 -15.73 -33.39 -33.25
CA ILE A 142 -15.14 -33.90 -32.00
C ILE A 142 -15.68 -33.13 -30.79
N THR A 143 -15.61 -31.80 -30.85
CA THR A 143 -16.09 -30.91 -29.78
C THR A 143 -17.59 -31.13 -29.51
N ARG A 144 -18.43 -31.18 -30.56
CA ARG A 144 -19.88 -31.36 -30.42
C ARG A 144 -20.27 -32.77 -29.98
N ALA A 145 -19.54 -33.81 -30.39
CA ALA A 145 -19.76 -35.17 -29.92
C ALA A 145 -19.54 -35.28 -28.40
N ILE A 146 -18.42 -34.75 -27.89
CA ILE A 146 -18.11 -34.76 -26.45
C ILE A 146 -19.11 -33.90 -25.67
N GLN A 147 -19.47 -32.72 -26.18
CA GLN A 147 -20.50 -31.88 -25.56
C GLN A 147 -21.86 -32.60 -25.51
N LYS A 148 -22.27 -33.24 -26.60
CA LYS A 148 -23.55 -33.97 -26.67
C LYS A 148 -23.59 -35.12 -25.67
N LEU A 149 -22.51 -35.90 -25.57
CA LEU A 149 -22.38 -36.96 -24.57
C LEU A 149 -22.58 -36.39 -23.16
N TYR A 150 -21.90 -35.28 -22.82
CA TYR A 150 -22.05 -34.63 -21.52
C TYR A 150 -23.48 -34.14 -21.25
N ASP A 151 -24.11 -33.47 -22.23
CA ASP A 151 -25.49 -32.95 -22.11
C ASP A 151 -26.53 -34.07 -21.87
N GLU A 152 -26.21 -35.33 -22.20
CA GLU A 152 -27.04 -36.52 -21.98
C GLU A 152 -26.74 -37.26 -20.64
N LEU A 153 -25.78 -36.80 -19.81
CA LEU A 153 -25.39 -37.51 -18.57
C LEU A 153 -26.24 -37.14 -17.33
N PRO A 154 -26.54 -38.13 -16.46
CA PRO A 154 -27.09 -37.87 -15.13
C PRO A 154 -26.02 -37.38 -14.14
N SER A 155 -26.47 -36.83 -13.01
CA SER A 155 -25.63 -36.40 -11.89
C SER A 155 -25.00 -37.58 -11.12
N ASN A 156 -23.82 -37.37 -10.54
CA ASN A 156 -22.98 -38.37 -9.86
C ASN A 156 -22.42 -39.44 -10.81
N VAL A 157 -21.74 -39.04 -11.89
CA VAL A 157 -21.08 -39.93 -12.85
C VAL A 157 -19.56 -39.70 -12.85
N PHE A 158 -18.79 -40.76 -13.10
CA PHE A 158 -17.34 -40.71 -13.26
C PHE A 158 -16.98 -40.52 -14.76
N ILE A 159 -16.62 -39.30 -15.14
CA ILE A 159 -16.32 -38.88 -16.52
C ILE A 159 -14.80 -38.93 -16.72
N THR A 160 -14.36 -39.67 -17.74
CA THR A 160 -12.94 -40.04 -17.91
C THR A 160 -12.58 -40.23 -19.38
N SER A 161 -11.32 -40.58 -19.66
CA SER A 161 -10.89 -41.11 -20.96
C SER A 161 -9.96 -42.32 -20.78
N ARG A 162 -9.89 -43.21 -21.78
CA ARG A 162 -8.82 -44.22 -21.90
C ARG A 162 -7.52 -43.62 -22.48
N GLY A 163 -7.57 -42.37 -22.93
CA GLY A 163 -6.44 -41.58 -23.41
C GLY A 163 -6.62 -41.08 -24.84
N GLY A 164 -5.53 -40.59 -25.44
CA GLY A 164 -5.53 -40.06 -26.80
C GLY A 164 -5.41 -38.53 -26.86
N TYR A 165 -5.43 -38.00 -28.09
CA TYR A 165 -5.21 -36.59 -28.39
C TYR A 165 -6.43 -35.97 -29.09
N PHE A 166 -7.09 -35.04 -28.42
CA PHE A 166 -8.38 -34.46 -28.77
C PHE A 166 -8.21 -33.02 -29.28
N PRO A 167 -8.25 -32.75 -30.60
CA PRO A 167 -8.28 -31.40 -31.12
C PRO A 167 -9.68 -30.79 -30.95
N ILE A 168 -9.80 -29.77 -30.10
CA ILE A 168 -11.05 -29.09 -29.75
C ILE A 168 -11.03 -27.62 -30.18
N THR A 169 -12.20 -27.05 -30.44
CA THR A 169 -12.41 -25.69 -30.98
C THR A 169 -13.63 -25.04 -30.33
N LYS A 170 -13.88 -23.75 -30.55
CA LYS A 170 -15.07 -23.06 -30.03
C LYS A 170 -16.36 -23.77 -30.46
N ASN A 171 -17.24 -24.11 -29.52
CA ASN A 171 -18.52 -24.74 -29.84
C ASN A 171 -19.57 -23.69 -30.26
N ILE A 172 -19.35 -23.08 -31.43
CA ILE A 172 -20.18 -22.02 -31.99
C ILE A 172 -21.65 -22.46 -32.06
N GLY A 173 -22.55 -21.61 -31.55
CA GLY A 173 -23.98 -21.87 -31.48
C GLY A 173 -24.45 -22.71 -30.28
N TYR A 174 -23.57 -23.15 -29.37
CA TYR A 174 -23.99 -23.85 -28.14
C TYR A 174 -24.60 -22.88 -27.12
N LYS A 175 -25.71 -23.28 -26.48
CA LYS A 175 -26.49 -22.54 -25.46
C LYS A 175 -26.45 -21.00 -25.60
N PRO A 176 -26.90 -20.43 -26.73
CA PRO A 176 -26.84 -18.98 -26.97
C PRO A 176 -27.78 -18.17 -26.07
N GLU A 177 -28.70 -18.82 -25.35
CA GLU A 177 -29.49 -18.27 -24.26
C GLU A 177 -28.68 -17.97 -22.98
N TYR A 178 -27.52 -18.63 -22.81
CA TYR A 178 -26.63 -18.49 -21.65
C TYR A 178 -25.31 -17.80 -22.04
N PHE A 179 -24.65 -18.26 -23.11
CA PHE A 179 -23.39 -17.70 -23.62
C PHE A 179 -23.59 -16.47 -24.52
N GLY A 180 -24.84 -16.08 -24.80
CA GLY A 180 -25.18 -15.03 -25.75
C GLY A 180 -25.18 -15.50 -27.21
N LYS A 181 -25.91 -14.76 -28.05
CA LYS A 181 -26.00 -14.98 -29.50
C LYS A 181 -24.82 -14.34 -30.23
N ASP A 182 -24.52 -14.89 -31.40
CA ASP A 182 -23.56 -14.29 -32.35
C ASP A 182 -24.13 -13.01 -32.99
N GLY A 183 -23.25 -12.14 -33.49
CA GLY A 183 -23.64 -10.95 -34.26
C GLY A 183 -24.35 -9.83 -33.48
N ARG A 184 -24.22 -9.77 -32.14
CA ARG A 184 -24.70 -8.63 -31.35
C ARG A 184 -23.78 -7.43 -31.55
N ASN A 185 -24.28 -6.22 -31.30
CA ASN A 185 -23.46 -5.01 -31.21
C ASN A 185 -23.63 -4.41 -29.82
N LEU A 186 -22.53 -4.24 -29.07
CA LEU A 186 -22.56 -3.67 -27.73
C LEU A 186 -21.81 -2.33 -27.72
N ALA A 187 -22.43 -1.29 -27.16
CA ALA A 187 -21.85 0.03 -26.99
C ALA A 187 -21.35 0.20 -25.55
N VAL A 188 -20.03 0.41 -25.38
CA VAL A 188 -19.38 0.62 -24.07
C VAL A 188 -18.44 1.80 -24.19
N GLY A 189 -18.51 2.76 -23.26
CA GLY A 189 -17.66 3.96 -23.26
C GLY A 189 -17.80 4.86 -24.49
N GLY A 190 -18.88 4.70 -25.27
CA GLY A 190 -19.07 5.40 -26.56
C GLY A 190 -18.51 4.66 -27.78
N VAL A 191 -17.88 3.50 -27.60
CA VAL A 191 -17.39 2.64 -28.70
C VAL A 191 -18.33 1.44 -28.87
N THR A 192 -18.87 1.26 -30.06
CA THR A 192 -19.70 0.09 -30.42
C THR A 192 -18.84 -0.96 -31.12
N LEU A 193 -18.88 -2.21 -30.65
CA LEU A 193 -18.16 -3.33 -31.25
C LEU A 193 -19.10 -4.53 -31.50
N PRO A 194 -18.83 -5.36 -32.54
CA PRO A 194 -19.48 -6.65 -32.70
C PRO A 194 -19.09 -7.60 -31.56
N VAL A 195 -20.06 -8.29 -30.98
CA VAL A 195 -19.87 -9.25 -29.89
C VAL A 195 -20.64 -10.52 -30.17
N ASN A 196 -19.91 -11.61 -30.26
CA ASN A 196 -20.43 -12.95 -30.53
C ASN A 196 -20.80 -13.68 -29.22
N GLY A 197 -21.21 -14.95 -29.30
CA GLY A 197 -21.38 -15.78 -28.11
C GLY A 197 -20.04 -16.07 -27.42
N GLN A 198 -20.07 -16.38 -26.13
CA GLN A 198 -18.88 -16.68 -25.31
C GLN A 198 -18.73 -18.18 -25.01
N GLN A 199 -19.11 -19.05 -25.95
CA GLN A 199 -18.98 -20.49 -25.79
C GLN A 199 -17.51 -20.91 -25.67
N PRO A 200 -17.14 -21.78 -24.73
CA PRO A 200 -15.82 -22.42 -24.70
C PRO A 200 -15.68 -23.47 -25.82
N CYS A 201 -14.63 -24.29 -25.74
CA CYS A 201 -14.66 -25.58 -26.43
C CYS A 201 -15.72 -26.52 -25.82
N ILE A 202 -15.62 -26.86 -24.53
CA ILE A 202 -16.56 -27.75 -23.85
C ILE A 202 -17.09 -27.08 -22.58
N ALA A 203 -18.41 -27.15 -22.38
CA ALA A 203 -19.13 -26.56 -21.24
C ALA A 203 -19.77 -27.66 -20.39
N PHE A 204 -19.21 -27.89 -19.21
CA PHE A 204 -19.84 -28.65 -18.13
C PHE A 204 -20.87 -27.75 -17.42
N HIS A 205 -21.96 -27.46 -18.14
CA HIS A 205 -23.08 -26.66 -17.64
C HIS A 205 -23.96 -27.52 -16.71
N HIS A 206 -24.36 -26.97 -15.56
CA HIS A 206 -25.17 -27.63 -14.54
C HIS A 206 -24.68 -29.03 -14.13
N SER A 207 -23.36 -29.15 -13.90
CA SER A 207 -22.76 -30.39 -13.39
C SER A 207 -22.98 -30.51 -11.89
N ILE A 208 -23.51 -31.66 -11.45
CA ILE A 208 -23.92 -31.89 -10.06
C ILE A 208 -23.29 -33.19 -9.56
N PHE A 209 -22.42 -33.09 -8.55
CA PHE A 209 -21.68 -34.18 -7.91
C PHE A 209 -20.89 -35.10 -8.87
N ASN A 210 -20.48 -34.58 -10.04
CA ASN A 210 -19.73 -35.35 -11.03
C ASN A 210 -18.24 -35.37 -10.72
N VAL A 211 -17.58 -36.46 -11.15
CA VAL A 211 -16.14 -36.68 -10.95
C VAL A 211 -15.46 -36.72 -12.32
N PHE A 212 -14.40 -35.93 -12.50
CA PHE A 212 -13.67 -35.80 -13.75
C PHE A 212 -12.23 -36.32 -13.59
N ASP A 213 -11.83 -37.31 -14.38
CA ASP A 213 -10.44 -37.79 -14.46
C ASP A 213 -9.98 -37.85 -15.93
N PHE A 214 -9.29 -36.80 -16.35
CA PHE A 214 -8.67 -36.73 -17.67
C PHE A 214 -7.15 -36.96 -17.61
N SER A 215 -6.64 -37.68 -16.61
CA SER A 215 -5.20 -37.98 -16.45
C SER A 215 -4.53 -38.58 -17.69
N GLN A 216 -5.28 -39.33 -18.51
CA GLN A 216 -4.78 -39.97 -19.73
C GLN A 216 -4.98 -39.12 -21.02
N ALA A 217 -5.78 -38.05 -20.97
CA ALA A 217 -6.21 -37.32 -22.16
C ALA A 217 -5.37 -36.05 -22.41
N GLU A 218 -4.98 -35.87 -23.67
CA GLU A 218 -4.36 -34.64 -24.17
C GLU A 218 -5.35 -33.83 -25.01
N PHE A 219 -5.64 -32.59 -24.62
CA PHE A 219 -6.53 -31.68 -25.33
C PHE A 219 -5.74 -30.56 -25.98
N SER A 220 -5.92 -30.37 -27.29
CA SER A 220 -5.31 -29.25 -28.02
C SER A 220 -6.40 -28.30 -28.47
N VAL A 221 -6.38 -27.08 -27.92
CA VAL A 221 -7.28 -25.98 -28.30
C VAL A 221 -6.76 -25.37 -29.60
N GLN A 222 -7.53 -25.47 -30.69
CA GLN A 222 -7.04 -25.16 -32.03
C GLN A 222 -6.89 -23.65 -32.32
N GLU A 223 -7.59 -22.78 -31.59
CA GLU A 223 -7.48 -21.32 -31.71
C GLU A 223 -6.90 -20.68 -30.45
N MET A 224 -6.00 -19.72 -30.62
CA MET A 224 -5.52 -18.89 -29.50
C MET A 224 -6.67 -18.05 -28.94
N GLY A 225 -6.68 -17.79 -27.63
CA GLY A 225 -7.71 -16.96 -26.99
C GLY A 225 -9.00 -17.68 -26.56
N LEU A 226 -9.08 -19.01 -26.73
CA LEU A 226 -10.18 -19.86 -26.24
C LEU A 226 -9.80 -20.65 -24.98
N SER A 227 -10.80 -21.01 -24.19
CA SER A 227 -10.72 -21.90 -23.04
C SER A 227 -11.18 -23.31 -23.40
N ALA A 228 -10.48 -24.34 -22.92
CA ALA A 228 -10.86 -25.74 -23.18
C ALA A 228 -12.15 -26.11 -22.45
N PHE A 229 -12.23 -25.82 -21.15
CA PHE A 229 -13.36 -26.22 -20.30
C PHE A 229 -13.95 -25.06 -19.50
N HIS A 230 -15.29 -24.95 -19.50
CA HIS A 230 -16.02 -24.19 -18.48
C HIS A 230 -16.80 -25.15 -17.57
N LEU A 231 -16.70 -25.03 -16.24
CA LEU A 231 -17.61 -25.65 -15.28
C LEU A 231 -18.53 -24.55 -14.72
N CYS A 232 -19.82 -24.62 -15.03
CA CYS A 232 -20.72 -23.47 -14.84
C CYS A 232 -22.22 -23.78 -14.78
N GLY A 233 -23.09 -22.76 -14.77
CA GLY A 233 -24.54 -22.92 -14.85
C GLY A 233 -25.15 -23.59 -13.62
N LYS A 234 -24.90 -23.03 -12.43
CA LYS A 234 -25.25 -23.57 -11.11
C LYS A 234 -24.75 -24.99 -10.92
N SER A 235 -23.44 -25.18 -11.08
CA SER A 235 -22.76 -26.46 -10.84
C SER A 235 -22.42 -26.64 -9.37
N GLU A 236 -22.56 -27.84 -8.80
CA GLU A 236 -22.36 -28.09 -7.37
C GLU A 236 -21.61 -29.40 -7.07
N GLY A 237 -20.67 -29.36 -6.13
CA GLY A 237 -20.08 -30.56 -5.51
C GLY A 237 -19.18 -31.40 -6.41
N ASN A 238 -18.61 -30.81 -7.47
CA ASN A 238 -17.84 -31.54 -8.48
C ASN A 238 -16.37 -31.70 -8.08
N VAL A 239 -15.78 -32.84 -8.45
CA VAL A 239 -14.39 -33.18 -8.13
C VAL A 239 -13.61 -33.47 -9.41
N ILE A 240 -12.64 -32.63 -9.74
CA ILE A 240 -11.73 -32.79 -10.87
C ILE A 240 -10.43 -33.42 -10.34
N LEU A 241 -10.31 -34.74 -10.44
CA LEU A 241 -9.15 -35.52 -9.99
C LEU A 241 -7.91 -35.20 -10.83
N HIS A 242 -8.09 -35.06 -12.15
CA HIS A 242 -7.08 -34.50 -13.04
C HIS A 242 -7.75 -33.76 -14.21
N GLY A 243 -7.50 -32.45 -14.35
CA GLY A 243 -8.12 -31.59 -15.36
C GLY A 243 -7.69 -31.84 -16.81
N GLY A 244 -6.79 -32.79 -17.03
CA GLY A 244 -6.24 -33.14 -18.35
C GLY A 244 -4.91 -32.46 -18.64
N LYS A 245 -4.25 -32.90 -19.72
CA LYS A 245 -3.08 -32.21 -20.28
C LYS A 245 -3.55 -31.34 -21.43
N ILE A 246 -3.53 -30.02 -21.24
CA ILE A 246 -4.16 -29.07 -22.16
C ILE A 246 -3.10 -28.14 -22.76
N THR A 247 -3.09 -28.06 -24.10
CA THR A 247 -2.23 -27.19 -24.90
C THR A 247 -3.05 -26.30 -25.82
N THR A 248 -2.46 -25.22 -26.35
CA THR A 248 -2.98 -24.54 -27.55
C THR A 248 -2.16 -24.95 -28.78
N ARG A 249 -2.80 -25.08 -29.93
CA ARG A 249 -2.13 -25.39 -31.21
C ARG A 249 -1.08 -24.33 -31.57
N ALA A 250 -1.34 -23.07 -31.24
CA ALA A 250 -0.39 -21.98 -31.45
C ALA A 250 0.90 -22.18 -30.63
N TYR A 251 0.80 -22.63 -29.38
CA TYR A 251 1.98 -22.95 -28.58
C TYR A 251 2.76 -24.16 -29.12
N GLU A 252 2.06 -25.21 -29.57
CA GLU A 252 2.68 -26.41 -30.16
C GLU A 252 3.50 -26.09 -31.43
N LEU A 253 3.00 -25.18 -32.27
CA LEU A 253 3.66 -24.79 -33.53
C LEU A 253 4.84 -23.85 -33.33
N PHE A 254 4.70 -22.85 -32.45
CA PHE A 254 5.67 -21.75 -32.35
C PHE A 254 6.58 -21.87 -31.12
N GLY A 255 6.09 -22.39 -30.00
CA GLY A 255 6.82 -22.54 -28.74
C GLY A 255 7.13 -21.22 -28.01
N TYR A 256 7.67 -21.34 -26.79
CA TYR A 256 8.07 -20.20 -25.97
C TYR A 256 9.47 -19.69 -26.38
N LYS A 257 9.53 -18.93 -27.48
CA LYS A 257 10.78 -18.40 -28.07
C LYS A 257 10.91 -16.90 -27.86
N SER A 258 12.12 -16.44 -27.55
CA SER A 258 12.46 -15.03 -27.35
C SER A 258 12.63 -14.26 -28.67
N GLY A 259 12.73 -12.93 -28.57
CA GLY A 259 12.67 -11.99 -29.68
C GLY A 259 13.84 -11.98 -30.67
N GLU A 260 14.77 -12.92 -30.55
CA GLU A 260 15.76 -13.27 -31.59
C GLU A 260 15.14 -14.15 -32.69
N ALA A 261 13.93 -14.69 -32.48
CA ALA A 261 13.17 -15.41 -33.50
C ALA A 261 12.43 -14.46 -34.46
N ASP A 262 12.32 -14.88 -35.72
CA ASP A 262 11.57 -14.17 -36.77
C ASP A 262 10.14 -13.83 -36.33
N ALA A 263 9.64 -12.65 -36.71
CA ALA A 263 8.36 -12.13 -36.24
C ALA A 263 7.16 -13.03 -36.61
N ASP A 264 7.21 -13.67 -37.79
CA ASP A 264 6.23 -14.63 -38.30
C ASP A 264 6.24 -15.98 -37.56
N LYS A 265 7.23 -16.24 -36.69
CA LYS A 265 7.43 -17.51 -35.97
C LYS A 265 7.23 -17.42 -34.46
N ARG A 266 6.76 -16.28 -33.94
CA ARG A 266 6.49 -16.09 -32.50
C ARG A 266 5.11 -16.61 -32.09
N TRP A 267 5.02 -17.15 -30.87
CA TRP A 267 3.75 -17.56 -30.25
C TRP A 267 2.94 -16.34 -29.80
N ILE A 268 3.56 -15.39 -29.10
CA ILE A 268 3.01 -14.09 -28.68
C ILE A 268 3.48 -12.99 -29.64
N PRO A 269 2.70 -11.93 -29.94
CA PRO A 269 3.17 -10.83 -30.79
C PRO A 269 4.33 -10.06 -30.12
N HIS A 270 5.22 -9.50 -30.93
CA HIS A 270 6.46 -8.83 -30.49
C HIS A 270 6.23 -7.68 -29.50
N ILE A 271 7.22 -7.37 -28.65
CA ILE A 271 7.22 -6.15 -27.83
C ILE A 271 7.51 -4.93 -28.75
N ASP A 272 6.83 -3.80 -28.51
CA ASP A 272 7.06 -2.58 -29.31
C ASP A 272 8.46 -2.01 -29.05
N GLY A 273 9.23 -1.75 -30.12
CA GLY A 273 10.58 -1.17 -30.14
C GLY A 273 11.72 -1.97 -29.49
N TRP A 274 11.42 -2.69 -28.39
CA TRP A 274 12.41 -3.10 -27.40
C TRP A 274 13.44 -4.10 -27.94
N THR A 275 14.72 -3.77 -27.78
CA THR A 275 15.84 -4.72 -27.90
C THR A 275 16.78 -4.61 -26.70
N LYS A 276 17.73 -5.55 -26.59
CA LYS A 276 18.77 -5.57 -25.56
C LYS A 276 19.77 -4.41 -25.71
N GLU A 277 19.93 -3.90 -26.92
CA GLU A 277 20.81 -2.81 -27.34
C GLU A 277 20.14 -1.44 -27.20
N ALA A 278 18.80 -1.39 -27.34
CA ALA A 278 17.98 -0.19 -27.21
C ALA A 278 16.84 -0.35 -26.18
N PRO A 279 17.11 -0.74 -24.91
CA PRO A 279 16.07 -1.00 -23.91
C PRO A 279 15.26 0.24 -23.49
N ASN A 280 15.71 1.43 -23.86
CA ASN A 280 15.01 2.71 -23.73
C ASN A 280 14.01 3.00 -24.86
N VAL A 281 14.13 2.29 -25.99
CA VAL A 281 13.25 2.38 -27.16
C VAL A 281 12.33 1.18 -27.15
N GLY A 282 11.26 1.26 -26.38
CA GLY A 282 10.25 0.22 -26.34
C GLY A 282 9.45 0.32 -25.06
N THR A 283 8.12 0.34 -25.19
CA THR A 283 7.26 0.95 -24.15
C THR A 283 6.00 0.14 -23.81
N GLY A 284 5.71 -0.93 -24.55
CA GLY A 284 4.43 -1.61 -24.50
C GLY A 284 4.50 -3.10 -24.84
N MET A 285 3.77 -3.90 -24.07
CA MET A 285 3.59 -5.33 -24.30
C MET A 285 2.43 -5.55 -25.28
N SER A 286 2.58 -6.53 -26.16
CA SER A 286 1.68 -6.77 -27.29
C SER A 286 0.21 -6.88 -26.94
N LEU A 287 -0.17 -7.88 -26.13
CA LEU A 287 -1.57 -8.14 -25.79
C LEU A 287 -2.07 -7.29 -24.60
N LYS A 288 -1.19 -6.60 -23.85
CA LYS A 288 -1.55 -5.84 -22.64
C LYS A 288 -0.75 -4.54 -22.46
N GLY A 289 -1.33 -3.44 -22.90
CA GLY A 289 -0.74 -2.11 -22.90
C GLY A 289 -1.64 -1.02 -22.31
N TYR A 290 -1.27 0.22 -22.63
CA TYR A 290 -1.80 1.49 -22.11
C TYR A 290 -2.01 2.48 -23.27
N PRO A 291 -2.66 3.64 -23.09
CA PRO A 291 -2.93 4.59 -24.18
C PRO A 291 -1.69 5.04 -24.94
N VAL A 292 -0.55 5.05 -24.24
CA VAL A 292 0.76 5.50 -24.74
C VAL A 292 1.59 4.38 -25.38
N ALA A 293 1.26 3.10 -25.19
CA ALA A 293 2.13 2.00 -25.63
C ALA A 293 1.50 0.61 -25.51
N GLY A 294 1.65 -0.20 -26.56
CA GLY A 294 1.02 -1.53 -26.65
C GLY A 294 -0.50 -1.42 -26.67
N ALA A 295 -1.21 -2.53 -26.85
CA ALA A 295 -2.66 -2.47 -27.02
C ALA A 295 -3.37 -2.06 -25.70
N ASN A 296 -4.10 -0.94 -25.67
CA ASN A 296 -4.60 -0.31 -24.43
C ASN A 296 -5.70 -1.12 -23.71
N THR A 297 -5.36 -2.22 -23.04
CA THR A 297 -6.33 -3.02 -22.27
C THR A 297 -6.49 -2.54 -20.83
N ALA A 298 -5.60 -1.66 -20.36
CA ALA A 298 -5.62 -1.16 -19.00
C ALA A 298 -6.62 -0.01 -18.76
N SER A 299 -7.01 0.72 -19.81
CA SER A 299 -7.80 1.96 -19.66
C SER A 299 -8.63 2.39 -20.88
N TYR A 300 -8.73 1.60 -21.95
CA TYR A 300 -9.53 1.97 -23.11
C TYR A 300 -11.02 2.09 -22.75
N ALA A 301 -11.73 3.01 -23.42
CA ALA A 301 -13.13 3.31 -23.14
C ALA A 301 -14.06 2.08 -23.18
N HIS A 302 -13.74 1.10 -24.03
CA HIS A 302 -14.42 -0.19 -24.08
C HIS A 302 -13.57 -1.25 -23.34
N ASP A 303 -13.90 -1.58 -22.09
CA ASP A 303 -13.11 -2.55 -21.32
C ASP A 303 -13.32 -4.00 -21.84
N PHE A 304 -12.35 -4.49 -22.60
CA PHE A 304 -12.33 -5.85 -23.14
C PHE A 304 -12.23 -6.96 -22.08
N ALA A 305 -11.82 -6.67 -20.84
CA ALA A 305 -11.59 -7.69 -19.81
C ALA A 305 -12.86 -8.48 -19.43
N ARG A 306 -14.05 -7.91 -19.70
CA ARG A 306 -15.37 -8.55 -19.55
C ARG A 306 -15.61 -9.72 -20.51
N TYR A 307 -14.93 -9.74 -21.65
CA TYR A 307 -15.18 -10.67 -22.74
C TYR A 307 -14.29 -11.91 -22.66
N MET A 308 -14.78 -13.00 -23.25
CA MET A 308 -14.12 -14.31 -23.26
C MET A 308 -14.23 -14.97 -24.63
N GLU A 309 -13.46 -16.04 -24.86
CA GLU A 309 -13.68 -17.00 -25.96
C GLU A 309 -13.71 -16.38 -27.37
N ASN A 310 -12.87 -15.36 -27.63
CA ASN A 310 -12.84 -14.58 -28.87
C ASN A 310 -14.23 -14.00 -29.26
N SER A 311 -15.05 -13.64 -28.28
CA SER A 311 -16.42 -13.13 -28.52
C SER A 311 -16.45 -11.72 -29.11
N CYS A 312 -15.75 -10.76 -28.50
CA CYS A 312 -15.65 -9.40 -29.01
C CYS A 312 -14.74 -9.34 -30.24
N ASP A 313 -15.24 -8.75 -31.33
CA ASP A 313 -14.44 -8.56 -32.52
C ASP A 313 -13.60 -7.29 -32.42
N SER A 314 -12.29 -7.47 -32.41
CA SER A 314 -11.31 -6.38 -32.35
C SER A 314 -10.76 -5.98 -33.72
N SER A 315 -11.12 -6.69 -34.80
CA SER A 315 -10.52 -6.51 -36.14
C SER A 315 -10.68 -5.11 -36.75
N GLY A 316 -11.72 -4.37 -36.34
CA GLY A 316 -11.96 -2.98 -36.73
C GLY A 316 -11.30 -1.92 -35.82
N VAL A 317 -10.66 -2.31 -34.72
CA VAL A 317 -10.09 -1.36 -33.75
C VAL A 317 -8.85 -0.69 -34.32
N ARG A 318 -8.86 0.64 -34.36
CA ARG A 318 -7.76 1.53 -34.74
C ARG A 318 -7.68 2.73 -33.79
N GLN A 319 -6.62 3.52 -33.88
CA GLN A 319 -6.61 4.85 -33.25
C GLN A 319 -7.72 5.74 -33.84
N PRO A 320 -8.38 6.59 -33.04
CA PRO A 320 -9.26 7.63 -33.56
C PRO A 320 -8.49 8.59 -34.48
N ASP A 321 -9.18 9.19 -35.45
CA ASP A 321 -8.55 10.10 -36.40
C ASP A 321 -7.92 11.30 -35.65
N GLY A 322 -6.64 11.58 -35.93
CA GLY A 322 -5.83 12.59 -35.23
C GLY A 322 -5.10 12.12 -33.94
N TYR A 323 -5.33 10.90 -33.46
CA TYR A 323 -4.61 10.35 -32.28
C TYR A 323 -3.24 9.76 -32.68
N ASN A 324 -2.32 10.64 -33.08
CA ASN A 324 -0.92 10.31 -33.29
C ASN A 324 -0.10 10.42 -31.99
N LEU A 325 1.18 10.03 -32.05
CA LEU A 325 2.16 10.08 -30.97
C LEU A 325 2.21 11.44 -30.25
N GLU A 326 2.28 12.55 -31.00
CA GLU A 326 2.32 13.89 -30.40
C GLU A 326 1.00 14.27 -29.75
N LYS A 327 -0.14 13.92 -30.33
CA LYS A 327 -1.44 14.19 -29.70
C LYS A 327 -1.63 13.38 -28.42
N ILE A 328 -1.18 12.13 -28.38
CA ILE A 328 -1.29 11.29 -27.18
C ILE A 328 -0.29 11.76 -26.10
N LYS A 329 0.90 12.25 -26.47
CA LYS A 329 1.82 12.96 -25.54
C LYS A 329 1.16 14.22 -24.96
N GLU A 330 0.57 15.06 -25.81
CA GLU A 330 -0.14 16.28 -25.40
C GLU A 330 -1.27 15.94 -24.40
N LEU A 331 -2.13 14.99 -24.74
CA LEU A 331 -3.21 14.53 -23.86
C LEU A 331 -2.69 13.93 -22.53
N PHE A 332 -1.53 13.27 -22.54
CA PHE A 332 -0.87 12.74 -21.33
C PHE A 332 -0.34 13.87 -20.43
N PHE A 333 0.39 14.84 -20.98
CA PHE A 333 0.94 15.96 -20.21
C PHE A 333 -0.14 16.95 -19.73
N LEU A 334 -1.31 16.99 -20.38
CA LEU A 334 -2.49 17.74 -19.93
C LEU A 334 -3.38 16.96 -18.94
N GLU A 335 -3.01 15.75 -18.53
CA GLU A 335 -3.84 14.82 -17.73
C GLU A 335 -5.27 14.62 -18.29
N SER A 336 -5.42 14.74 -19.61
CA SER A 336 -6.73 14.82 -20.27
C SER A 336 -7.43 13.48 -20.29
N LYS A 337 -8.67 13.44 -19.79
CA LYS A 337 -9.55 12.26 -19.82
C LYS A 337 -9.75 11.69 -21.23
N GLN A 338 -9.56 12.48 -22.30
CA GLN A 338 -9.68 12.00 -23.68
C GLN A 338 -8.64 10.92 -24.04
N ILE A 339 -7.54 10.80 -23.28
CA ILE A 339 -6.49 9.80 -23.55
C ILE A 339 -7.02 8.35 -23.54
N VAL A 340 -8.11 8.06 -22.80
CA VAL A 340 -8.75 6.73 -22.75
C VAL A 340 -9.35 6.29 -24.09
N ASN A 341 -9.54 7.21 -25.03
CA ASN A 341 -10.02 6.90 -26.39
C ASN A 341 -8.91 6.33 -27.28
N SER A 342 -7.64 6.44 -26.87
CA SER A 342 -6.54 5.86 -27.63
C SER A 342 -6.55 4.33 -27.53
N ALA A 343 -6.50 3.65 -28.67
CA ALA A 343 -6.35 2.19 -28.72
C ALA A 343 -4.95 1.70 -28.28
N GLY A 344 -4.01 2.63 -28.03
CA GLY A 344 -2.60 2.32 -27.87
C GLY A 344 -2.01 1.77 -29.18
N GLY A 345 -1.06 0.85 -29.08
CA GLY A 345 -0.40 0.20 -30.22
C GLY A 345 1.10 0.49 -30.29
N TYR A 346 1.65 0.31 -31.48
CA TYR A 346 3.07 0.37 -31.81
C TYR A 346 3.32 1.64 -32.59
N PHE A 347 4.11 2.57 -32.06
CA PHE A 347 4.27 3.88 -32.69
C PHE A 347 5.42 3.85 -33.70
N ASN A 348 5.07 3.92 -34.98
CA ASN A 348 6.04 3.91 -36.07
C ASN A 348 6.91 5.17 -36.05
N LYS A 349 7.96 5.21 -36.90
CA LYS A 349 8.88 6.35 -37.02
C LYS A 349 8.24 7.69 -37.39
N ASN A 350 7.00 7.70 -37.89
CA ASN A 350 6.21 8.91 -38.22
C ASN A 350 5.34 9.36 -37.02
N GLY A 351 5.28 8.57 -35.94
CA GLY A 351 4.37 8.79 -34.82
C GLY A 351 2.95 8.24 -35.05
N GLU A 352 2.72 7.42 -36.07
CA GLU A 352 1.43 6.77 -36.31
C GLU A 352 1.39 5.42 -35.60
N SER A 353 0.23 5.04 -35.06
CA SER A 353 0.10 3.75 -34.39
C SER A 353 -0.28 2.63 -35.35
N ALA A 354 0.36 1.47 -35.19
CA ALA A 354 0.05 0.23 -35.87
C ALA A 354 -0.09 -0.93 -34.87
N PHE A 355 -0.58 -2.08 -35.33
CA PHE A 355 -0.89 -3.26 -34.54
C PHE A 355 -0.41 -4.54 -35.24
N PRO A 356 -0.01 -5.58 -34.49
CA PRO A 356 0.76 -6.70 -35.02
C PRO A 356 -0.14 -7.72 -35.73
N GLN A 357 0.30 -8.15 -36.91
CA GLN A 357 -0.43 -9.08 -37.78
C GLN A 357 0.23 -10.48 -37.74
N ALA A 358 -0.54 -11.54 -37.98
CA ALA A 358 -0.07 -12.92 -37.78
C ALA A 358 1.10 -13.38 -38.68
N ASP A 359 1.48 -12.59 -39.69
CA ASP A 359 2.65 -12.75 -40.54
C ASP A 359 3.90 -11.99 -40.03
N GLY A 360 3.82 -11.38 -38.86
CA GLY A 360 4.87 -10.56 -38.26
C GLY A 360 4.88 -9.10 -38.70
N THR A 361 4.01 -8.68 -39.62
CA THR A 361 3.89 -7.27 -40.06
C THR A 361 3.07 -6.43 -39.07
N THR A 362 2.83 -5.15 -39.40
CA THR A 362 1.92 -4.28 -38.65
C THR A 362 0.97 -3.52 -39.58
N ALA A 363 -0.25 -3.24 -39.11
CA ALA A 363 -1.28 -2.50 -39.84
C ALA A 363 -1.99 -1.49 -38.93
N SER A 364 -2.72 -0.51 -39.49
CA SER A 364 -3.41 0.53 -38.70
C SER A 364 -4.62 0.03 -37.88
N THR A 365 -5.07 -1.20 -38.12
CA THR A 365 -6.12 -1.91 -37.36
C THR A 365 -5.56 -3.16 -36.66
N TRP A 366 -6.14 -3.53 -35.52
CA TRP A 366 -5.81 -4.77 -34.84
C TRP A 366 -6.18 -6.00 -35.69
N GLY A 367 -5.35 -7.04 -35.70
CA GLY A 367 -5.56 -8.28 -36.46
C GLY A 367 -5.72 -9.52 -35.57
N LEU A 368 -6.23 -10.62 -36.13
CA LEU A 368 -6.24 -11.90 -35.42
C LEU A 368 -4.81 -12.45 -35.29
N TRP A 369 -4.28 -12.53 -34.08
CA TRP A 369 -2.97 -13.14 -33.84
C TRP A 369 -3.14 -14.64 -33.52
N ARG A 370 -2.76 -15.51 -34.46
CA ARG A 370 -2.95 -16.99 -34.40
C ARG A 370 -4.40 -17.42 -34.05
N GLY A 371 -5.36 -16.67 -34.58
CA GLY A 371 -6.80 -16.87 -34.31
C GLY A 371 -7.33 -16.20 -33.04
N GLY A 372 -6.47 -15.61 -32.22
CA GLY A 372 -6.87 -14.85 -31.04
C GLY A 372 -7.30 -13.42 -31.37
N GLN A 373 -8.46 -13.03 -30.85
CA GLN A 373 -8.90 -11.63 -30.78
C GLN A 373 -8.10 -10.88 -29.69
N TRP A 374 -8.05 -9.55 -29.79
CA TRP A 374 -7.41 -8.69 -28.81
C TRP A 374 -7.90 -8.99 -27.38
N TRP A 375 -6.96 -9.18 -26.46
CA TRP A 375 -7.18 -9.39 -25.02
C TRP A 375 -8.07 -10.61 -24.64
N SER A 376 -8.42 -11.48 -25.59
CA SER A 376 -9.16 -12.71 -25.27
C SER A 376 -8.29 -13.66 -24.45
N ARG A 377 -8.63 -13.81 -23.17
CA ARG A 377 -7.96 -14.70 -22.22
C ARG A 377 -8.67 -16.04 -22.16
N GLY A 378 -8.09 -17.02 -22.85
CA GLY A 378 -8.47 -18.42 -22.78
C GLY A 378 -7.72 -19.15 -21.66
N TYR A 379 -8.34 -20.16 -21.04
CA TYR A 379 -7.78 -20.93 -19.93
C TYR A 379 -7.95 -22.45 -20.13
N GLY A 380 -7.14 -23.28 -19.48
CA GLY A 380 -7.41 -24.72 -19.43
C GLY A 380 -8.77 -25.02 -18.83
N TRP A 381 -9.04 -24.47 -17.65
CA TRP A 381 -10.35 -24.50 -17.00
C TRP A 381 -10.81 -23.11 -16.55
N ARG A 382 -12.11 -22.85 -16.69
CA ARG A 382 -12.79 -21.68 -16.12
C ARG A 382 -13.97 -22.14 -15.26
N ILE A 383 -14.01 -21.70 -14.03
CA ILE A 383 -14.85 -22.26 -12.96
C ILE A 383 -15.69 -21.12 -12.36
N TYR A 384 -17.00 -21.09 -12.57
CA TYR A 384 -17.86 -19.94 -12.20
C TYR A 384 -19.33 -20.35 -12.13
N ASP A 385 -20.19 -19.60 -11.43
CA ASP A 385 -21.57 -20.03 -11.11
C ASP A 385 -21.59 -21.46 -10.55
N CYS A 386 -20.71 -21.69 -9.56
CA CYS A 386 -20.49 -23.00 -8.98
C CYS A 386 -20.23 -22.94 -7.47
N ARG A 387 -20.48 -24.06 -6.80
CA ARG A 387 -20.35 -24.22 -5.35
C ARG A 387 -19.67 -25.54 -4.99
N ASN A 388 -18.77 -25.52 -4.01
CA ASN A 388 -18.10 -26.71 -3.46
C ASN A 388 -17.34 -27.49 -4.56
N THR A 389 -16.48 -26.80 -5.31
CA THR A 389 -15.69 -27.39 -6.41
C THR A 389 -14.28 -27.73 -5.92
N GLU A 390 -13.83 -28.97 -6.10
CA GLU A 390 -12.46 -29.39 -5.82
C GLU A 390 -11.71 -29.76 -7.10
N ILE A 391 -10.48 -29.28 -7.26
CA ILE A 391 -9.55 -29.62 -8.35
C ILE A 391 -8.27 -30.13 -7.72
N LYS A 392 -7.80 -31.33 -8.11
CA LYS A 392 -6.66 -32.01 -7.45
C LYS A 392 -5.36 -32.08 -8.26
N ASN A 393 -5.45 -31.94 -9.57
CA ASN A 393 -4.30 -31.95 -10.47
C ASN A 393 -4.74 -31.44 -11.86
N PHE A 394 -3.78 -30.99 -12.67
CA PHE A 394 -3.96 -30.54 -14.05
C PHE A 394 -2.58 -30.32 -14.69
N HIS A 395 -2.52 -30.28 -16.02
CA HIS A 395 -1.32 -29.85 -16.75
C HIS A 395 -1.74 -28.88 -17.86
N VAL A 396 -1.46 -27.58 -17.74
CA VAL A 396 -1.94 -26.58 -18.73
C VAL A 396 -0.83 -25.63 -19.20
N THR A 397 -0.61 -25.61 -20.52
CA THR A 397 0.54 -24.90 -21.13
C THR A 397 0.15 -24.17 -22.42
N GLY A 398 0.65 -22.94 -22.61
CA GLY A 398 0.51 -22.22 -23.88
C GLY A 398 -0.73 -21.36 -24.05
N PHE A 399 -1.37 -20.89 -22.97
CA PHE A 399 -2.62 -20.11 -23.00
C PHE A 399 -2.41 -18.59 -22.88
N THR A 400 -3.35 -17.79 -23.42
CA THR A 400 -3.35 -16.32 -23.28
C THR A 400 -3.77 -15.86 -21.88
N GLY A 401 -4.70 -16.59 -21.24
CA GLY A 401 -5.02 -16.48 -19.83
C GLY A 401 -4.02 -17.28 -19.00
N GLY A 402 -4.42 -18.48 -18.59
CA GLY A 402 -3.64 -19.35 -17.70
C GLY A 402 -4.18 -20.77 -17.60
N ALA A 403 -3.81 -21.47 -16.53
CA ALA A 403 -4.27 -22.82 -16.26
C ALA A 403 -5.72 -22.86 -15.80
N ILE A 404 -6.04 -22.11 -14.73
CA ILE A 404 -7.37 -22.08 -14.11
C ILE A 404 -7.77 -20.63 -13.84
N ALA A 405 -9.03 -20.30 -14.10
CA ALA A 405 -9.69 -19.05 -13.68
C ALA A 405 -10.95 -19.33 -12.86
N ALA A 406 -11.07 -18.73 -11.66
CA ALA A 406 -12.23 -18.85 -10.79
C ALA A 406 -13.08 -17.56 -10.77
N GLY A 407 -14.31 -17.61 -11.27
CA GLY A 407 -15.20 -16.46 -11.46
C GLY A 407 -15.04 -15.73 -12.81
N LEU A 408 -15.86 -14.71 -13.05
CA LEU A 408 -15.91 -13.93 -14.30
C LEU A 408 -15.81 -12.41 -14.05
N HIS A 409 -15.27 -11.69 -15.05
CA HIS A 409 -15.23 -10.22 -15.05
C HIS A 409 -16.62 -9.65 -15.42
N GLY A 410 -17.18 -10.06 -16.58
CA GLY A 410 -18.58 -9.78 -16.99
C GLY A 410 -19.49 -11.02 -16.88
N SER A 411 -20.72 -10.94 -17.42
CA SER A 411 -21.64 -12.09 -17.43
C SER A 411 -21.21 -13.22 -18.39
N PRO A 412 -21.75 -14.45 -18.27
CA PRO A 412 -21.52 -15.51 -19.25
C PRO A 412 -21.92 -15.10 -20.68
N ALA A 413 -22.89 -14.19 -20.84
CA ALA A 413 -23.29 -13.62 -22.12
C ALA A 413 -22.45 -12.40 -22.56
N GLY A 414 -21.49 -11.94 -21.77
CA GLY A 414 -20.63 -10.77 -22.08
C GLY A 414 -21.28 -9.42 -21.74
N GLU A 415 -22.34 -9.40 -20.95
CA GLU A 415 -22.92 -8.15 -20.43
C GLU A 415 -22.01 -7.54 -19.37
N ASP A 416 -22.07 -6.21 -19.22
CA ASP A 416 -21.31 -5.49 -18.20
C ASP A 416 -21.83 -5.77 -16.79
N ILE A 417 -20.91 -5.93 -15.83
CA ILE A 417 -21.20 -6.03 -14.39
C ILE A 417 -20.09 -5.27 -13.67
N GLN A 418 -20.45 -4.23 -12.93
CA GLN A 418 -19.47 -3.32 -12.34
C GLN A 418 -18.56 -4.02 -11.31
N PRO A 419 -17.33 -3.50 -11.07
CA PRO A 419 -16.39 -4.10 -10.12
C PRO A 419 -16.93 -4.30 -8.71
N GLY A 420 -17.71 -3.36 -8.18
CA GLY A 420 -18.33 -3.45 -6.86
C GLY A 420 -19.73 -4.08 -6.83
N ASP A 421 -20.27 -4.52 -7.97
CA ASP A 421 -21.63 -5.09 -8.04
C ASP A 421 -21.61 -6.60 -7.78
N VAL A 422 -21.58 -6.96 -6.48
CA VAL A 422 -21.60 -8.35 -6.01
C VAL A 422 -22.96 -9.01 -6.21
N GLU A 423 -24.05 -8.27 -6.01
CA GLU A 423 -25.43 -8.79 -6.18
C GLU A 423 -25.72 -9.12 -7.64
N GLY A 424 -25.36 -8.23 -8.58
CA GLY A 424 -25.43 -8.50 -10.00
C GLY A 424 -24.52 -9.65 -10.43
N ALA A 425 -23.29 -9.73 -9.91
CA ALA A 425 -22.38 -10.84 -10.18
C ALA A 425 -22.90 -12.20 -9.70
N LEU A 426 -23.55 -12.27 -8.54
CA LEU A 426 -24.21 -13.48 -8.05
C LEU A 426 -25.43 -13.82 -8.91
N ALA A 427 -26.30 -12.84 -9.19
CA ALA A 427 -27.52 -13.04 -9.98
C ALA A 427 -27.27 -13.44 -11.45
N LYS A 428 -26.14 -13.01 -12.02
CA LYS A 428 -25.71 -13.32 -13.40
C LYS A 428 -24.77 -14.52 -13.52
N GLY A 429 -24.46 -15.22 -12.41
CA GLY A 429 -23.60 -16.42 -12.45
C GLY A 429 -22.14 -16.12 -12.77
N CYS A 430 -21.52 -15.19 -12.03
CA CYS A 430 -20.12 -14.78 -12.23
C CYS A 430 -19.18 -15.20 -11.11
N VAL A 431 -19.68 -15.79 -10.03
CA VAL A 431 -18.92 -16.06 -8.80
C VAL A 431 -18.61 -17.55 -8.66
N ALA A 432 -17.41 -17.90 -8.19
CA ALA A 432 -17.08 -19.24 -7.73
C ALA A 432 -17.08 -19.29 -6.19
N ILE A 433 -17.78 -20.24 -5.59
CA ILE A 433 -18.00 -20.32 -4.14
C ILE A 433 -17.43 -21.63 -3.62
N ASN A 434 -16.66 -21.60 -2.52
CA ASN A 434 -16.01 -22.77 -1.92
C ASN A 434 -15.21 -23.57 -2.97
N THR A 435 -14.19 -22.94 -3.56
CA THR A 435 -13.36 -23.56 -4.60
C THR A 435 -11.96 -23.87 -4.04
N ARG A 436 -11.62 -25.16 -4.00
CA ARG A 436 -10.29 -25.64 -3.61
C ARG A 436 -9.54 -26.14 -4.84
N ILE A 437 -8.33 -25.61 -5.06
CA ILE A 437 -7.37 -26.06 -6.05
C ILE A 437 -6.16 -26.59 -5.29
N THR A 438 -6.00 -27.91 -5.25
CA THR A 438 -4.76 -28.56 -4.77
C THR A 438 -3.96 -29.07 -5.96
N GLY A 439 -2.64 -28.94 -5.95
CA GLY A 439 -1.76 -29.61 -6.91
C GLY A 439 -1.92 -29.15 -8.37
N GLY A 440 -1.11 -29.72 -9.26
CA GLY A 440 -1.09 -29.39 -10.68
C GLY A 440 0.16 -28.66 -11.14
N TYR A 441 0.32 -28.64 -12.46
CA TYR A 441 1.44 -28.07 -13.20
C TYR A 441 0.94 -27.13 -14.30
N TYR A 442 1.68 -26.07 -14.55
CA TYR A 442 1.44 -25.18 -15.67
C TYR A 442 2.76 -24.60 -16.17
N ASN A 443 2.85 -24.22 -17.45
CA ASN A 443 4.03 -23.54 -17.98
C ASN A 443 3.65 -22.65 -19.17
N HIS A 444 4.52 -21.70 -19.54
CA HIS A 444 4.42 -20.88 -20.75
C HIS A 444 3.01 -20.34 -21.03
N ASN A 445 2.35 -19.81 -20.01
CA ASN A 445 1.09 -19.08 -20.13
C ASN A 445 1.37 -17.57 -20.09
N TYR A 446 0.57 -16.77 -20.78
CA TYR A 446 0.84 -15.35 -20.94
C TYR A 446 0.36 -14.51 -19.75
N THR A 447 -0.90 -14.67 -19.32
CA THR A 447 -1.42 -13.87 -18.19
C THR A 447 -0.95 -14.41 -16.86
N CYS A 448 -1.31 -15.66 -16.54
CA CYS A 448 -1.11 -16.23 -15.21
C CYS A 448 -0.88 -17.75 -15.20
N GLY A 449 -0.45 -18.28 -14.05
CA GLY A 449 -0.72 -19.67 -13.68
C GLY A 449 -2.20 -19.83 -13.31
N VAL A 450 -2.61 -19.30 -12.15
CA VAL A 450 -4.01 -19.37 -11.67
C VAL A 450 -4.57 -17.98 -11.31
N GLU A 451 -5.78 -17.67 -11.76
CA GLU A 451 -6.48 -16.38 -11.54
C GLU A 451 -7.75 -16.52 -10.68
N ALA A 452 -7.82 -15.80 -9.56
CA ALA A 452 -9.05 -15.64 -8.77
C ALA A 452 -9.76 -14.33 -9.16
N ILE A 453 -10.92 -14.42 -9.82
CA ILE A 453 -11.60 -13.29 -10.46
C ILE A 453 -12.70 -12.72 -9.58
N ARG A 454 -13.67 -13.56 -9.19
CA ARG A 454 -14.78 -13.23 -8.29
C ARG A 454 -15.06 -14.49 -7.46
N VAL A 455 -14.63 -14.48 -6.20
CA VAL A 455 -14.58 -15.68 -5.34
C VAL A 455 -15.04 -15.41 -3.91
N ILE A 456 -15.68 -16.42 -3.31
CA ILE A 456 -16.01 -16.48 -1.88
C ILE A 456 -15.56 -17.85 -1.36
N GLY A 457 -14.56 -17.89 -0.48
CA GLY A 457 -13.96 -19.14 -0.03
C GLY A 457 -13.14 -19.79 -1.15
N TYR A 458 -11.88 -19.39 -1.25
CA TYR A 458 -10.96 -19.84 -2.29
C TYR A 458 -9.64 -20.33 -1.68
N GLU A 459 -9.23 -21.54 -2.04
CA GLU A 459 -7.99 -22.16 -1.57
C GLU A 459 -7.11 -22.60 -2.75
N LEU A 460 -5.84 -22.22 -2.75
CA LEU A 460 -4.82 -22.63 -3.72
C LEU A 460 -3.60 -23.18 -2.99
N THR A 461 -3.36 -24.49 -3.09
CA THR A 461 -2.30 -25.16 -2.32
C THR A 461 -1.61 -26.30 -3.06
N GLY A 462 -0.38 -26.63 -2.66
CA GLY A 462 0.36 -27.76 -3.19
C GLY A 462 0.72 -27.70 -4.68
N ILE A 463 0.58 -26.54 -5.34
CA ILE A 463 1.10 -26.34 -6.71
C ILE A 463 2.60 -26.64 -6.70
N PHE A 464 3.08 -27.46 -7.65
CA PHE A 464 4.50 -27.75 -7.79
C PHE A 464 4.93 -27.55 -9.24
N ALA A 465 5.41 -26.34 -9.54
CA ALA A 465 5.84 -25.93 -10.86
C ALA A 465 7.11 -25.03 -10.80
N PRO A 466 8.20 -25.47 -10.14
CA PRO A 466 9.40 -24.65 -9.89
C PRO A 466 10.13 -24.17 -11.16
N ASP A 467 9.95 -24.89 -12.26
CA ASP A 467 10.51 -24.66 -13.59
C ASP A 467 9.57 -23.83 -14.51
N SER A 468 8.36 -23.53 -14.06
CA SER A 468 7.38 -22.80 -14.87
C SER A 468 7.81 -21.35 -15.17
N VAL A 469 7.51 -20.87 -16.38
CA VAL A 469 7.76 -19.49 -16.79
C VAL A 469 6.45 -18.88 -17.32
N ILE A 470 6.01 -17.77 -16.71
CA ILE A 470 4.71 -17.15 -17.01
C ILE A 470 4.87 -15.68 -17.39
N GLY A 471 4.34 -15.30 -18.55
CA GLY A 471 4.46 -13.97 -19.15
C GLY A 471 4.87 -14.01 -20.62
N HIS A 472 5.55 -12.95 -21.06
CA HIS A 472 6.11 -12.83 -22.41
C HIS A 472 7.56 -13.38 -22.44
N PRO A 473 7.98 -14.13 -23.47
CA PRO A 473 9.36 -14.63 -23.56
C PRO A 473 10.39 -13.51 -23.53
N ASP A 474 10.25 -12.52 -24.44
CA ASP A 474 11.07 -11.30 -24.60
C ASP A 474 11.11 -10.36 -23.36
N ALA A 475 10.45 -10.72 -22.25
CA ALA A 475 10.43 -9.92 -21.03
C ALA A 475 11.81 -9.78 -20.36
N ASN A 476 12.25 -8.53 -20.18
CA ASN A 476 13.52 -8.12 -19.60
C ASN A 476 13.34 -7.17 -18.40
N LEU A 477 14.34 -7.06 -17.51
CA LEU A 477 14.36 -6.21 -16.31
C LEU A 477 14.47 -4.69 -16.58
N GLU A 478 14.82 -4.29 -17.81
CA GLU A 478 14.90 -2.88 -18.22
C GLU A 478 13.66 -2.41 -19.02
N HIS A 479 12.63 -3.25 -19.18
CA HIS A 479 11.40 -2.90 -19.91
C HIS A 479 10.51 -1.91 -19.12
N VAL A 480 10.63 -0.63 -19.48
CA VAL A 480 9.87 0.52 -18.98
C VAL A 480 8.61 0.80 -19.79
N ARG A 481 7.61 1.47 -19.18
CA ARG A 481 6.37 1.88 -19.87
C ARG A 481 6.27 3.38 -20.13
N GLY A 482 5.68 3.71 -21.28
CA GLY A 482 5.25 5.06 -21.67
C GLY A 482 6.39 6.04 -21.87
N TRP A 483 6.18 7.13 -22.61
CA TRP A 483 7.32 7.97 -23.06
C TRP A 483 8.01 8.80 -21.97
N ASN A 484 7.55 8.77 -20.72
CA ASN A 484 8.34 9.24 -19.59
C ASN A 484 9.31 8.18 -19.01
N ASN A 485 9.16 6.90 -19.36
CA ASN A 485 9.96 5.74 -18.92
C ASN A 485 10.20 5.64 -17.40
N SER A 486 9.40 6.32 -16.56
CA SER A 486 9.69 6.47 -15.12
C SER A 486 9.17 5.31 -14.25
N ILE A 487 8.48 4.34 -14.84
CA ILE A 487 7.94 3.17 -14.13
C ILE A 487 8.27 1.89 -14.91
N ILE A 488 9.08 1.02 -14.31
CA ILE A 488 9.37 -0.31 -14.85
C ILE A 488 8.16 -1.23 -14.62
N SER A 489 7.53 -1.68 -15.69
CA SER A 489 6.23 -2.36 -15.59
C SER A 489 5.90 -3.25 -16.78
N LEU A 490 6.51 -4.43 -16.82
CA LEU A 490 6.05 -5.53 -17.66
C LEU A 490 4.74 -6.15 -17.11
N ASP A 491 3.62 -6.14 -17.84
CA ASP A 491 2.45 -7.00 -17.54
C ASP A 491 2.01 -7.72 -18.82
N PRO A 492 1.38 -8.90 -18.72
CA PRO A 492 1.15 -9.70 -17.52
C PRO A 492 2.30 -10.70 -17.27
N GLY A 493 2.08 -11.72 -16.44
CA GLY A 493 3.10 -12.71 -16.07
C GLY A 493 3.13 -13.01 -14.57
N TYR A 494 2.02 -13.51 -14.02
CA TYR A 494 1.83 -13.80 -12.59
C TYR A 494 1.82 -15.31 -12.34
N GLN A 495 2.51 -15.85 -11.33
CA GLN A 495 2.34 -17.28 -10.98
C GLN A 495 0.92 -17.52 -10.42
N SER A 496 0.47 -16.68 -9.49
CA SER A 496 -0.95 -16.51 -9.15
C SER A 496 -1.34 -15.03 -9.07
N CYS A 497 -2.59 -14.70 -9.38
CA CYS A 497 -3.11 -13.34 -9.27
C CYS A 497 -4.61 -13.29 -8.96
N THR A 498 -5.07 -12.19 -8.38
CA THR A 498 -6.49 -11.87 -8.28
C THR A 498 -6.91 -10.79 -9.28
N SER A 499 -8.23 -10.65 -9.49
CA SER A 499 -8.80 -9.47 -10.14
C SER A 499 -9.08 -8.33 -9.15
N ARG A 500 -9.69 -7.26 -9.69
CA ARG A 500 -10.21 -6.06 -9.01
C ARG A 500 -11.74 -6.07 -8.84
N TYR A 501 -12.41 -7.15 -9.25
CA TYR A 501 -13.85 -7.30 -9.24
C TYR A 501 -14.28 -8.11 -8.00
N LEU A 502 -15.31 -7.67 -7.28
CA LEU A 502 -15.87 -8.32 -6.10
C LEU A 502 -16.94 -9.36 -6.49
N PRO A 503 -17.25 -10.38 -5.66
CA PRO A 503 -16.74 -10.61 -4.31
C PRO A 503 -15.32 -11.16 -4.29
N MET A 504 -14.60 -10.86 -3.22
CA MET A 504 -13.20 -11.24 -2.99
C MET A 504 -12.95 -11.45 -1.49
N ASP A 505 -13.35 -12.60 -0.95
CA ASP A 505 -13.28 -12.89 0.49
C ASP A 505 -12.90 -14.34 0.79
N ASN A 506 -12.22 -14.53 1.93
CA ASN A 506 -11.66 -15.79 2.42
C ASN A 506 -10.76 -16.49 1.39
N ILE A 507 -9.56 -15.94 1.18
CA ILE A 507 -8.61 -16.34 0.14
C ILE A 507 -7.34 -16.89 0.79
N TYR A 508 -7.05 -18.17 0.58
CA TYR A 508 -5.89 -18.85 1.18
C TYR A 508 -4.97 -19.43 0.09
N ILE A 509 -3.78 -18.87 -0.05
CA ILE A 509 -2.75 -19.32 -1.01
C ILE A 509 -1.57 -19.84 -0.19
N HIS A 510 -1.38 -21.16 -0.11
CA HIS A 510 -0.39 -21.73 0.82
C HIS A 510 0.32 -23.00 0.36
N ALA A 511 1.55 -23.21 0.86
CA ALA A 511 2.37 -24.40 0.58
C ALA A 511 2.58 -24.69 -0.93
N ASN A 512 2.70 -23.64 -1.75
CA ASN A 512 2.95 -23.73 -3.18
C ASN A 512 4.43 -23.52 -3.53
N THR A 513 4.93 -24.29 -4.48
CA THR A 513 6.24 -24.09 -5.13
C THR A 513 6.01 -23.58 -6.54
N PHE A 514 6.05 -22.26 -6.68
CA PHE A 514 5.88 -21.54 -7.94
C PHE A 514 7.22 -21.36 -8.67
N GLY A 515 7.16 -21.19 -9.99
CA GLY A 515 8.33 -20.95 -10.84
C GLY A 515 8.65 -19.46 -10.99
N LEU A 516 9.07 -19.07 -12.20
CA LEU A 516 9.37 -17.72 -12.61
C LEU A 516 8.12 -16.98 -13.13
N GLY A 517 7.65 -15.98 -12.38
CA GLY A 517 6.75 -14.96 -12.91
C GLY A 517 7.55 -13.85 -13.61
N LYS A 518 7.34 -13.64 -14.92
CA LYS A 518 7.99 -12.54 -15.64
C LYS A 518 7.58 -11.16 -15.09
N ARG A 519 6.42 -11.04 -14.43
CA ARG A 519 6.08 -9.90 -13.57
C ARG A 519 6.08 -10.26 -12.08
N LYS A 520 5.25 -11.22 -11.66
CA LYS A 520 5.05 -11.50 -10.22
C LYS A 520 4.96 -12.96 -9.84
N VAL A 521 5.29 -13.30 -8.59
CA VAL A 521 4.86 -14.58 -8.01
C VAL A 521 3.39 -14.47 -7.66
N ILE A 522 3.01 -13.59 -6.73
CA ILE A 522 1.62 -13.43 -6.27
C ILE A 522 1.18 -11.96 -6.39
N ASP A 523 -0.03 -11.73 -6.92
CA ASP A 523 -0.65 -10.41 -6.97
C ASP A 523 -2.06 -10.42 -6.36
N ILE A 524 -2.27 -9.71 -5.25
CA ILE A 524 -3.59 -9.48 -4.65
C ILE A 524 -4.02 -8.04 -4.95
N HIS A 525 -5.00 -7.88 -5.82
CA HIS A 525 -5.50 -6.57 -6.26
C HIS A 525 -6.60 -5.98 -5.36
N THR A 526 -7.41 -6.81 -4.71
CA THR A 526 -8.39 -6.42 -3.70
C THR A 526 -8.86 -7.66 -2.93
N GLY A 527 -9.42 -7.47 -1.74
CA GLY A 527 -10.12 -8.52 -0.99
C GLY A 527 -10.00 -8.40 0.54
N ASN A 528 -10.70 -9.29 1.23
CA ASN A 528 -10.60 -9.47 2.68
C ASN A 528 -10.20 -10.90 3.05
N ASN A 529 -9.74 -11.08 4.29
CA ASN A 529 -9.35 -12.37 4.87
C ASN A 529 -8.37 -13.14 3.96
N VAL A 530 -7.34 -12.43 3.48
CA VAL A 530 -6.36 -12.94 2.52
C VAL A 530 -5.13 -13.47 3.25
N LYS A 531 -4.75 -14.72 2.99
CA LYS A 531 -3.65 -15.42 3.64
C LYS A 531 -2.69 -16.00 2.60
N ILE A 532 -1.42 -15.64 2.69
CA ILE A 532 -0.33 -16.07 1.80
C ILE A 532 0.76 -16.73 2.66
N TYR A 533 0.72 -18.06 2.79
CA TYR A 533 1.52 -18.80 3.78
C TYR A 533 2.48 -19.82 3.15
N ASN A 534 3.74 -19.84 3.55
CA ASN A 534 4.69 -20.91 3.22
C ASN A 534 4.86 -21.20 1.71
N ASN A 535 4.69 -20.19 0.85
CA ASN A 535 4.88 -20.34 -0.59
C ASN A 535 6.34 -20.05 -0.96
N SER A 536 6.86 -20.70 -2.00
CA SER A 536 8.14 -20.34 -2.63
C SER A 536 7.94 -19.93 -4.08
N GLY A 537 8.79 -19.03 -4.60
CA GLY A 537 8.75 -18.65 -6.00
C GLY A 537 9.70 -17.52 -6.41
N LYS A 538 9.81 -17.30 -7.72
CA LYS A 538 10.73 -16.34 -8.32
C LYS A 538 10.00 -15.34 -9.22
N ALA A 539 10.41 -14.08 -9.24
CA ALA A 539 9.87 -13.09 -10.18
C ALA A 539 10.95 -12.16 -10.73
N MET A 540 10.85 -11.78 -12.01
CA MET A 540 11.76 -10.75 -12.52
C MET A 540 11.49 -9.39 -11.86
N TYR A 541 10.23 -9.06 -11.53
CA TYR A 541 9.89 -7.74 -10.99
C TYR A 541 9.40 -7.69 -9.54
N TYR A 542 8.29 -8.34 -9.17
CA TYR A 542 7.71 -8.22 -7.83
C TYR A 542 7.43 -9.60 -7.24
N GLY A 543 7.91 -9.94 -6.05
CA GLY A 543 7.66 -11.25 -5.46
C GLY A 543 6.19 -11.44 -5.09
N ILE A 544 5.80 -10.89 -3.95
CA ILE A 544 4.41 -10.83 -3.48
C ILE A 544 3.96 -9.36 -3.51
N SER A 545 2.88 -9.04 -4.22
CA SER A 545 2.24 -7.72 -4.20
C SER A 545 0.85 -7.80 -3.61
N THR A 546 0.49 -6.81 -2.78
CA THR A 546 -0.85 -6.68 -2.19
C THR A 546 -1.32 -5.23 -2.27
N VAL A 547 -2.64 -5.01 -2.29
CA VAL A 547 -3.25 -3.69 -2.46
C VAL A 547 -4.45 -3.54 -1.55
N ILE A 548 -4.54 -2.39 -0.88
CA ILE A 548 -5.77 -1.90 -0.23
C ILE A 548 -6.43 -0.93 -1.23
N GLU A 549 -7.15 -1.44 -2.23
CA GLU A 549 -7.74 -0.61 -3.30
C GLU A 549 -9.21 -0.27 -3.01
N GLU A 550 -9.45 0.66 -2.07
CA GLU A 550 -10.78 0.95 -1.54
C GLU A 550 -11.75 1.55 -2.60
N ILE A 551 -11.20 2.02 -3.72
CA ILE A 551 -11.94 2.37 -4.95
C ILE A 551 -12.72 1.18 -5.51
N PHE A 552 -12.13 -0.02 -5.48
CA PHE A 552 -12.76 -1.27 -5.90
C PHE A 552 -13.50 -1.98 -4.76
N ALA A 553 -13.26 -1.58 -3.51
CA ALA A 553 -13.98 -2.10 -2.35
C ALA A 553 -15.42 -1.54 -2.20
N SER A 554 -15.85 -0.56 -3.01
CA SER A 554 -17.16 0.11 -2.87
C SER A 554 -18.15 -0.24 -3.99
N LYS A 555 -19.43 -0.41 -3.63
CA LYS A 555 -20.53 -0.68 -4.56
C LYS A 555 -20.86 0.54 -5.45
N ASP A 556 -20.78 1.74 -4.88
CA ASP A 556 -21.24 3.00 -5.48
C ASP A 556 -20.25 3.63 -6.48
N GLY A 557 -19.84 2.87 -7.52
CA GLY A 557 -19.19 3.44 -8.71
C GLY A 557 -17.93 4.27 -8.44
N ARG A 558 -17.12 3.89 -7.45
CA ARG A 558 -15.88 4.57 -6.99
C ARG A 558 -16.08 5.88 -6.21
N VAL A 559 -17.30 6.27 -5.85
CA VAL A 559 -17.55 7.45 -4.99
C VAL A 559 -17.37 7.12 -3.50
N GLY A 560 -17.69 5.89 -3.09
CA GLY A 560 -17.27 5.30 -1.81
C GLY A 560 -17.76 6.03 -0.55
N LYS A 561 -18.97 5.71 -0.10
CA LYS A 561 -19.43 6.05 1.28
C LYS A 561 -19.12 4.95 2.29
N ILE A 562 -19.17 3.69 1.84
CA ILE A 562 -18.87 2.46 2.60
C ILE A 562 -18.28 1.41 1.64
N ALA A 563 -17.78 0.30 2.20
CA ALA A 563 -17.43 -0.88 1.43
C ALA A 563 -18.67 -1.68 0.98
N ASP A 564 -18.47 -2.61 0.04
CA ASP A 564 -19.36 -3.75 -0.19
C ASP A 564 -19.49 -4.60 1.10
N PRO A 565 -20.71 -4.77 1.65
CA PRO A 565 -20.91 -5.50 2.90
C PRO A 565 -20.76 -7.02 2.76
N GLN A 566 -20.68 -7.58 1.54
CA GLN A 566 -20.48 -9.03 1.35
C GLN A 566 -19.01 -9.43 1.48
N SER A 567 -18.09 -8.68 0.86
CA SER A 567 -16.64 -8.92 0.96
C SER A 567 -16.01 -8.24 2.19
N PHE A 568 -16.59 -7.14 2.65
CA PHE A 568 -16.02 -6.27 3.70
C PHE A 568 -17.07 -5.93 4.77
N TYR A 569 -17.73 -6.94 5.35
CA TYR A 569 -18.80 -6.76 6.34
C TYR A 569 -18.43 -5.83 7.51
N PHE A 570 -17.21 -5.95 8.06
CA PHE A 570 -16.70 -5.08 9.11
C PHE A 570 -15.90 -3.86 8.59
N GLN A 571 -15.95 -3.58 7.28
CA GLN A 571 -15.22 -2.50 6.59
C GLN A 571 -13.70 -2.51 6.86
N ASP A 572 -13.13 -3.71 6.95
CA ASP A 572 -11.72 -4.00 7.14
C ASP A 572 -11.15 -4.84 5.99
N SER A 573 -9.87 -4.70 5.69
CA SER A 573 -9.13 -5.63 4.83
C SER A 573 -8.00 -6.26 5.64
N ASN A 574 -8.14 -7.54 5.94
CA ASN A 574 -7.18 -8.34 6.69
C ASN A 574 -6.30 -9.14 5.71
N ILE A 575 -4.98 -8.90 5.75
CA ILE A 575 -4.01 -9.52 4.85
C ILE A 575 -2.83 -10.07 5.65
N GLU A 576 -2.45 -11.32 5.40
CA GLU A 576 -1.35 -12.01 6.10
C GLU A 576 -0.38 -12.64 5.10
N ILE A 577 0.91 -12.31 5.21
CA ILE A 577 2.01 -12.78 4.35
C ILE A 577 3.06 -13.41 5.26
N VAL A 578 3.06 -14.75 5.38
CA VAL A 578 3.82 -15.46 6.42
C VAL A 578 4.67 -16.61 5.85
N GLY A 579 5.93 -16.73 6.27
CA GLY A 579 6.76 -17.91 5.99
C GLY A 579 7.17 -18.13 4.52
N ASN A 580 7.00 -17.13 3.64
CA ASN A 580 7.24 -17.31 2.20
C ASN A 580 8.73 -17.16 1.85
N THR A 581 9.23 -17.97 0.90
CA THR A 581 10.60 -17.90 0.38
C THR A 581 10.62 -17.31 -1.04
N ILE A 582 11.02 -16.05 -1.16
CA ILE A 582 10.76 -15.22 -2.36
C ILE A 582 12.06 -14.68 -2.95
N MET A 583 12.24 -14.82 -4.26
CA MET A 583 13.37 -14.29 -5.02
C MET A 583 12.88 -13.28 -6.08
N SER A 584 13.44 -12.07 -6.12
CA SER A 584 12.96 -11.01 -7.00
C SER A 584 14.06 -10.12 -7.58
N GLY A 585 13.92 -9.74 -8.85
CA GLY A 585 14.84 -8.81 -9.53
C GLY A 585 14.60 -7.32 -9.26
N HIS A 586 13.49 -6.91 -8.61
CA HIS A 586 13.19 -5.48 -8.42
C HIS A 586 12.45 -5.12 -7.11
N ILE A 587 11.51 -5.94 -6.61
CA ILE A 587 10.95 -5.86 -5.24
C ILE A 587 10.58 -7.25 -4.71
N GLY A 588 10.97 -7.61 -3.49
CA GLY A 588 10.50 -8.83 -2.81
C GLY A 588 9.03 -8.78 -2.42
N ILE A 589 8.68 -7.99 -1.41
CA ILE A 589 7.32 -7.83 -0.87
C ILE A 589 6.83 -6.39 -1.08
N HIS A 590 5.64 -6.23 -1.65
CA HIS A 590 5.15 -4.97 -2.24
C HIS A 590 3.70 -4.61 -1.87
N PRO A 591 3.41 -4.28 -0.59
CA PRO A 591 2.18 -3.59 -0.17
C PRO A 591 2.23 -2.08 -0.49
N ILE A 592 2.43 -1.71 -1.78
CA ILE A 592 2.08 -0.37 -2.29
C ILE A 592 1.65 -0.32 -3.77
N ASN A 593 1.04 -1.40 -4.30
CA ASN A 593 0.66 -1.51 -5.72
C ASN A 593 -0.59 -0.67 -6.11
N GLY A 594 -0.50 0.67 -6.04
CA GLY A 594 -1.33 1.60 -6.82
C GLY A 594 -2.22 2.58 -6.06
N ALA A 595 -2.71 2.24 -4.87
CA ALA A 595 -3.67 3.10 -4.14
C ALA A 595 -3.02 4.39 -3.58
N PRO A 596 -3.72 5.55 -3.59
CA PRO A 596 -3.16 6.87 -3.24
C PRO A 596 -3.04 7.16 -1.74
N GLY A 597 -3.24 6.16 -0.87
CA GLY A 597 -3.09 6.27 0.58
C GLY A 597 -4.18 7.05 1.31
N VAL A 598 -4.15 6.95 2.65
CA VAL A 598 -5.20 7.49 3.54
C VAL A 598 -5.27 9.02 3.48
N LEU A 599 -4.14 9.72 3.32
CA LEU A 599 -4.12 11.18 3.28
C LEU A 599 -4.90 11.73 2.08
N PHE A 600 -4.79 11.10 0.90
CA PHE A 600 -5.53 11.51 -0.30
C PHE A 600 -7.04 11.37 -0.13
N ARG A 601 -7.50 10.36 0.62
CA ARG A 601 -8.93 10.18 0.91
C ARG A 601 -9.42 11.18 1.95
N ARG A 602 -8.70 11.31 3.07
CA ARG A 602 -9.03 12.24 4.15
C ARG A 602 -9.05 13.70 3.70
N SER A 603 -8.08 14.13 2.88
CA SER A 603 -8.02 15.50 2.33
C SER A 603 -9.12 15.82 1.28
N LYS A 604 -9.89 14.81 0.86
CA LYS A 604 -11.02 14.93 -0.06
C LYS A 604 -12.35 14.48 0.56
N ASN A 605 -12.40 14.30 1.89
CA ASN A 605 -13.57 13.81 2.63
C ASN A 605 -14.15 12.48 2.08
N MET A 606 -13.30 11.62 1.49
CA MET A 606 -13.67 10.28 1.06
C MET A 606 -13.41 9.25 2.16
N TRP A 607 -14.21 8.18 2.16
CA TRP A 607 -14.03 7.01 3.02
C TRP A 607 -12.80 6.17 2.64
N TRP A 608 -12.31 5.36 3.59
CA TRP A 608 -11.27 4.36 3.40
C TRP A 608 -11.51 3.14 4.31
N LEU A 609 -11.10 1.95 3.86
CA LEU A 609 -11.10 0.70 4.63
C LEU A 609 -10.24 0.82 5.90
N ARG A 610 -10.62 0.12 6.96
CA ARG A 610 -9.67 -0.26 8.02
C ARG A 610 -8.77 -1.37 7.49
N CYS A 611 -7.58 -1.55 8.08
CA CYS A 611 -6.68 -2.61 7.65
C CYS A 611 -5.91 -3.19 8.86
N ARG A 612 -5.53 -4.45 8.74
CA ARG A 612 -4.43 -5.08 9.47
C ARG A 612 -3.60 -5.85 8.45
N GLN A 613 -2.30 -5.61 8.41
CA GLN A 613 -1.38 -6.45 7.63
C GLN A 613 -0.36 -7.12 8.54
N LEU A 614 -0.25 -8.44 8.46
CA LEU A 614 0.83 -9.22 9.04
C LEU A 614 1.83 -9.58 7.92
N ILE A 615 3.09 -9.23 8.10
CA ILE A 615 4.20 -9.61 7.20
C ILE A 615 5.26 -10.22 8.11
N ALA A 616 5.28 -11.55 8.22
CA ALA A 616 6.05 -12.25 9.25
C ALA A 616 6.87 -13.43 8.70
N ASP A 617 8.05 -13.66 9.26
CA ASP A 617 8.82 -14.91 9.07
C ASP A 617 9.18 -15.23 7.59
N ASN A 618 9.15 -14.24 6.68
CA ASN A 618 9.45 -14.43 5.26
C ASN A 618 10.95 -14.33 4.97
N THR A 619 11.46 -15.16 4.05
CA THR A 619 12.85 -15.11 3.56
C THR A 619 12.87 -14.55 2.14
N VAL A 620 13.56 -13.42 1.93
CA VAL A 620 13.46 -12.60 0.72
C VAL A 620 14.84 -12.26 0.15
N TYR A 621 15.06 -12.63 -1.12
CA TYR A 621 16.26 -12.32 -1.89
C TYR A 621 15.94 -11.29 -2.98
N ALA A 622 16.32 -10.03 -2.79
CA ALA A 622 15.99 -8.95 -3.72
C ALA A 622 16.88 -7.71 -3.57
N PRO A 623 17.04 -6.88 -4.62
CA PRO A 623 17.75 -5.61 -4.52
C PRO A 623 16.89 -4.53 -3.82
N ARG A 624 15.57 -4.78 -3.70
CA ARG A 624 14.66 -4.11 -2.77
C ARG A 624 13.80 -5.13 -2.04
N GLY A 625 13.99 -5.34 -0.74
CA GLY A 625 13.33 -6.42 -0.01
C GLY A 625 11.85 -6.18 0.25
N LEU A 626 11.50 -5.14 1.02
CA LEU A 626 10.13 -4.73 1.35
C LEU A 626 9.90 -3.24 1.05
N ILE A 627 8.71 -2.88 0.56
CA ILE A 627 8.21 -1.49 0.58
C ILE A 627 6.77 -1.43 1.11
N SER A 628 6.57 -0.79 2.27
CA SER A 628 5.27 -0.53 2.88
C SER A 628 5.13 0.96 3.23
N ASN A 629 4.32 1.66 2.44
CA ASN A 629 4.35 3.13 2.33
C ASN A 629 2.92 3.70 2.10
N TYR A 630 1.87 3.00 2.56
CA TYR A 630 0.47 3.36 2.28
C TYR A 630 -0.16 4.46 3.18
N GLY A 631 0.43 4.77 4.34
CA GLY A 631 -0.22 5.64 5.34
C GLY A 631 -1.45 5.03 6.01
N HIS A 632 -1.71 3.73 5.81
CA HIS A 632 -2.62 2.90 6.60
C HIS A 632 -1.95 2.45 7.92
N ASN A 633 -2.75 1.87 8.83
CA ASN A 633 -2.39 1.61 10.23
C ASN A 633 -2.31 0.10 10.53
N HIS A 634 -1.83 -0.26 11.73
CA HIS A 634 -1.85 -1.64 12.26
C HIS A 634 -1.12 -2.66 11.36
N PHE A 635 0.03 -2.26 10.84
CA PHE A 635 0.98 -3.17 10.18
C PHE A 635 1.84 -3.84 11.25
N ILE A 636 2.01 -5.15 11.16
CA ILE A 636 2.94 -5.94 11.97
C ILE A 636 3.95 -6.53 10.98
N ILE A 637 5.21 -6.07 11.05
CA ILE A 637 6.29 -6.45 10.16
C ILE A 637 7.39 -7.06 11.04
N GLU A 638 7.47 -8.38 11.12
CA GLU A 638 8.31 -9.06 12.11
C GLU A 638 9.09 -10.28 11.62
N ARG A 639 10.29 -10.52 12.17
CA ARG A 639 11.12 -11.73 11.92
C ARG A 639 11.41 -12.06 10.44
N ASN A 640 11.28 -11.09 9.53
CA ASN A 640 11.56 -11.31 8.11
C ASN A 640 13.07 -11.20 7.83
N GLN A 641 13.61 -12.05 6.96
CA GLN A 641 14.97 -11.94 6.44
C GLN A 641 14.97 -11.28 5.05
N PHE A 642 15.75 -10.20 4.88
CA PHE A 642 16.00 -9.54 3.61
C PHE A 642 17.49 -9.59 3.25
N THR A 643 17.83 -10.39 2.24
CA THR A 643 19.19 -10.55 1.72
C THR A 643 19.31 -9.86 0.36
N PHE A 644 20.36 -9.06 0.15
CA PHE A 644 20.64 -8.46 -1.15
C PHE A 644 20.80 -9.55 -2.23
N ALA A 645 20.21 -9.35 -3.40
CA ALA A 645 20.41 -10.23 -4.55
C ALA A 645 20.12 -9.49 -5.86
N LEU A 646 20.72 -9.93 -6.97
CA LEU A 646 20.44 -9.50 -8.34
C LEU A 646 20.18 -10.72 -9.25
N PRO A 647 19.18 -11.57 -8.94
CA PRO A 647 18.99 -12.89 -9.57
C PRO A 647 18.67 -12.86 -11.07
N PHE A 648 18.44 -11.66 -11.64
CA PHE A 648 18.18 -11.44 -13.07
C PHE A 648 19.02 -10.26 -13.63
N GLY A 649 20.07 -9.83 -12.93
CA GLY A 649 20.84 -8.62 -13.24
C GLY A 649 20.24 -7.33 -12.65
N GLN A 650 20.75 -6.18 -13.11
CA GLN A 650 20.27 -4.85 -12.70
C GLN A 650 18.96 -4.47 -13.39
N PHE A 651 18.15 -3.63 -12.73
CA PHE A 651 16.88 -3.11 -13.24
C PHE A 651 17.00 -1.65 -13.72
N PHE A 652 16.08 -1.21 -14.61
CA PHE A 652 16.08 0.18 -15.10
C PHE A 652 16.00 1.20 -13.95
N GLY A 653 16.90 2.18 -13.92
CA GLY A 653 16.91 3.22 -12.89
C GLY A 653 17.47 2.76 -11.53
N MET A 654 18.07 1.56 -11.46
CA MET A 654 18.89 1.16 -10.30
C MET A 654 20.05 2.14 -10.06
N HIS A 655 20.55 2.76 -11.13
CA HIS A 655 21.50 3.87 -11.18
C HIS A 655 20.92 4.97 -12.08
N GLN A 656 20.59 6.13 -11.52
CA GLN A 656 19.79 7.16 -12.22
C GLN A 656 20.17 8.59 -11.85
N VAL A 657 19.91 9.54 -12.76
CA VAL A 657 19.99 10.98 -12.51
C VAL A 657 18.83 11.38 -11.61
N SER A 658 19.16 11.90 -10.43
CA SER A 658 18.20 12.26 -9.35
C SER A 658 17.93 13.75 -9.23
N GLY A 659 18.65 14.59 -9.97
CA GLY A 659 18.47 16.03 -10.01
C GLY A 659 19.53 16.71 -10.87
N ILE A 660 19.22 17.92 -11.33
CA ILE A 660 20.16 18.81 -12.02
C ILE A 660 20.05 20.19 -11.38
N LYS A 661 21.17 20.73 -10.91
CA LYS A 661 21.27 22.06 -10.30
C LYS A 661 21.90 23.04 -11.30
N VAL A 662 21.18 24.12 -11.60
CA VAL A 662 21.71 25.27 -12.33
C VAL A 662 22.85 25.91 -11.53
N THR A 663 23.97 26.19 -12.18
CA THR A 663 25.15 26.85 -11.60
C THR A 663 25.37 28.26 -12.14
N ASP A 664 24.90 28.54 -13.37
CA ASP A 664 24.70 29.87 -13.93
C ASP A 664 23.43 29.83 -14.80
N GLY A 665 22.59 30.85 -14.71
CA GLY A 665 21.39 30.99 -15.55
C GLY A 665 21.64 31.61 -16.92
N GLY A 666 22.84 32.18 -17.15
CA GLY A 666 23.20 32.88 -18.38
C GLY A 666 22.36 34.13 -18.64
N SER A 667 22.18 34.47 -19.93
CA SER A 667 21.36 35.61 -20.36
C SER A 667 20.89 35.47 -21.82
N GLY A 668 19.86 36.23 -22.21
CA GLY A 668 19.36 36.33 -23.59
C GLY A 668 18.40 35.23 -24.04
N TYR A 669 18.02 34.28 -23.19
CA TYR A 669 17.14 33.17 -23.55
C TYR A 669 15.70 33.64 -23.79
N THR A 670 15.25 33.62 -25.05
CA THR A 670 13.91 34.03 -25.50
C THR A 670 12.97 32.86 -25.78
N SER A 671 13.51 31.64 -25.89
CA SER A 671 12.80 30.38 -26.11
C SER A 671 13.55 29.25 -25.41
N GLU A 672 12.88 28.16 -25.05
CA GLU A 672 13.48 27.10 -24.20
C GLU A 672 14.75 26.50 -24.84
N PRO A 673 15.91 26.48 -24.14
CA PRO A 673 17.12 25.83 -24.65
C PRO A 673 17.06 24.31 -24.48
N GLU A 674 17.72 23.59 -25.38
CA GLU A 674 17.97 22.16 -25.27
C GLU A 674 18.86 21.88 -24.07
N VAL A 675 18.40 21.01 -23.15
CA VAL A 675 19.21 20.47 -22.05
C VAL A 675 19.68 19.07 -22.43
N LYS A 676 20.95 18.97 -22.82
CA LYS A 676 21.57 17.74 -23.29
C LYS A 676 22.39 17.08 -22.18
N ILE A 677 22.10 15.82 -21.89
CA ILE A 677 22.80 15.01 -20.88
C ILE A 677 23.69 13.99 -21.60
N THR A 678 24.99 13.95 -21.30
CA THR A 678 25.95 13.02 -21.94
C THR A 678 26.95 12.42 -20.95
N GLY A 679 27.53 11.27 -21.30
CA GLY A 679 28.38 10.50 -20.39
C GLY A 679 27.58 9.91 -19.23
N GLY A 680 28.24 9.73 -18.08
CA GLY A 680 27.64 9.12 -16.89
C GLY A 680 27.96 7.63 -16.69
N GLY A 681 29.00 7.12 -17.36
CA GLY A 681 29.42 5.72 -17.31
C GLY A 681 29.10 4.92 -18.58
N GLU A 682 29.64 3.71 -18.68
CA GLU A 682 29.44 2.83 -19.84
C GLU A 682 27.97 2.40 -19.97
N GLY A 683 27.38 2.63 -21.15
CA GLY A 683 25.99 2.30 -21.41
C GLY A 683 24.97 3.12 -20.63
N ALA A 684 25.35 4.23 -19.98
CA ALA A 684 24.41 5.16 -19.38
C ALA A 684 23.46 5.73 -20.46
N PHE A 685 22.15 5.60 -20.26
CA PHE A 685 21.18 5.98 -21.28
C PHE A 685 19.92 6.66 -20.74
N GLY A 686 19.38 7.54 -21.57
CA GLY A 686 18.00 7.96 -21.48
C GLY A 686 17.62 8.73 -20.22
N ALA A 687 18.54 9.47 -19.59
CA ALA A 687 18.09 10.62 -18.80
C ALA A 687 17.63 11.74 -19.75
N THR A 688 16.57 12.46 -19.41
CA THR A 688 16.16 13.69 -20.12
C THR A 688 15.73 14.75 -19.12
N ALA A 689 15.90 16.03 -19.48
CA ALA A 689 15.53 17.16 -18.65
C ALA A 689 14.98 18.32 -19.48
N GLN A 690 14.31 19.24 -18.81
CA GLN A 690 13.68 20.42 -19.41
C GLN A 690 14.14 21.68 -18.67
N ALA A 691 14.58 22.71 -19.40
CA ALA A 691 14.88 24.00 -18.81
C ALA A 691 13.59 24.79 -18.55
N LYS A 692 13.56 25.62 -17.51
CA LYS A 692 12.63 26.76 -17.43
C LYS A 692 13.38 28.06 -17.59
N ILE A 693 12.81 28.95 -18.39
CA ILE A 693 13.25 30.34 -18.49
C ILE A 693 12.42 31.22 -17.56
N LYS A 694 13.08 32.22 -16.98
CA LYS A 694 12.42 33.44 -16.50
C LYS A 694 13.35 34.63 -16.80
N ASP A 695 12.78 35.76 -17.20
CA ASP A 695 13.49 37.05 -17.38
C ASP A 695 14.78 36.97 -18.23
N GLY A 696 14.78 36.13 -19.26
CA GLY A 696 15.94 35.95 -20.16
C GLY A 696 17.02 34.98 -19.66
N LYS A 697 16.81 34.28 -18.53
CA LYS A 697 17.75 33.32 -17.92
C LYS A 697 17.13 31.94 -17.73
N VAL A 698 17.97 30.89 -17.71
CA VAL A 698 17.57 29.56 -17.22
C VAL A 698 17.53 29.58 -15.69
N VAL A 699 16.39 29.25 -15.08
CA VAL A 699 16.20 29.33 -13.61
C VAL A 699 15.96 27.98 -12.93
N GLU A 700 15.59 26.95 -13.68
CA GLU A 700 15.38 25.59 -13.20
C GLU A 700 15.69 24.60 -14.33
N ILE A 701 16.19 23.41 -13.98
CA ILE A 701 16.24 22.27 -14.90
C ILE A 701 15.54 21.09 -14.23
N ILE A 702 14.38 20.73 -14.77
CA ILE A 702 13.57 19.61 -14.27
C ILE A 702 14.02 18.34 -14.98
N VAL A 703 14.47 17.34 -14.21
CA VAL A 703 14.62 15.97 -14.72
C VAL A 703 13.23 15.45 -15.12
N ARG A 704 13.05 15.13 -16.40
CA ARG A 704 11.80 14.60 -16.97
C ARG A 704 11.82 13.07 -17.09
N ARG A 705 13.01 12.49 -17.09
CA ARG A 705 13.27 11.05 -17.08
C ARG A 705 14.64 10.82 -16.42
N ASP A 706 14.65 10.01 -15.38
CA ASP A 706 15.83 9.81 -14.52
C ASP A 706 16.93 8.95 -15.20
N GLY A 707 16.52 8.14 -16.19
CA GLY A 707 17.41 7.29 -16.99
C GLY A 707 17.89 6.03 -16.26
N SER A 708 18.83 5.31 -16.89
CA SER A 708 19.42 4.08 -16.33
C SER A 708 20.93 4.00 -16.57
N ARG A 709 21.60 3.14 -15.78
CA ARG A 709 23.03 2.85 -15.81
C ARG A 709 23.96 4.06 -15.59
N TYR A 710 23.46 5.13 -14.96
CA TYR A 710 24.27 6.30 -14.58
C TYR A 710 25.16 5.99 -13.36
N THR A 711 26.30 5.35 -13.61
CA THR A 711 27.32 4.99 -12.61
C THR A 711 28.26 6.15 -12.28
N GLU A 712 28.42 7.10 -13.19
CA GLU A 712 29.17 8.35 -13.01
C GLU A 712 28.25 9.57 -13.11
N ILE A 713 28.73 10.75 -12.68
CA ILE A 713 27.97 12.00 -12.85
C ILE A 713 28.03 12.42 -14.33
N PRO A 714 26.89 12.56 -15.04
CA PRO A 714 26.90 12.96 -16.44
C PRO A 714 27.12 14.47 -16.61
N THR A 715 27.65 14.83 -17.77
CA THR A 715 27.77 16.23 -18.23
C THR A 715 26.40 16.77 -18.63
N VAL A 716 26.10 18.01 -18.25
CA VAL A 716 24.90 18.73 -18.66
C VAL A 716 25.29 19.94 -19.50
N THR A 717 24.87 19.96 -20.76
CA THR A 717 25.11 21.04 -21.72
C THR A 717 23.80 21.73 -22.06
N ILE A 718 23.79 23.06 -22.12
CA ILE A 718 22.61 23.88 -22.39
C ILE A 718 22.84 24.66 -23.69
N THR A 719 22.01 24.46 -24.72
CA THR A 719 22.23 25.02 -26.06
C THR A 719 20.96 25.56 -26.72
N GLY A 720 21.11 26.57 -27.58
CA GLY A 720 19.99 27.19 -28.29
C GLY A 720 19.20 28.17 -27.41
N GLY A 721 17.90 28.31 -27.69
CA GLY A 721 17.00 29.19 -26.95
C GLY A 721 17.22 30.71 -27.12
N GLY A 722 18.19 31.12 -27.93
CA GLY A 722 18.54 32.53 -28.20
C GLY A 722 19.54 33.15 -27.21
N GLY A 723 19.83 32.48 -26.09
CA GLY A 723 20.73 32.97 -25.04
C GLY A 723 22.08 32.26 -25.00
N SER A 724 22.91 32.66 -24.04
CA SER A 724 24.22 32.06 -23.76
C SER A 724 24.60 32.12 -22.28
N GLY A 725 25.62 31.35 -21.88
CA GLY A 725 26.22 31.39 -20.55
C GLY A 725 25.59 30.48 -19.48
N ALA A 726 24.45 29.85 -19.73
CA ALA A 726 23.84 28.95 -18.74
C ALA A 726 24.70 27.69 -18.52
N THR A 727 24.86 27.27 -17.25
CA THR A 727 25.60 26.07 -16.84
C THR A 727 24.84 25.30 -15.77
N ALA A 728 25.05 23.98 -15.67
CA ALA A 728 24.42 23.14 -14.66
C ALA A 728 25.24 21.89 -14.31
N THR A 729 24.87 21.24 -13.20
CA THR A 729 25.52 20.02 -12.67
C THR A 729 24.47 18.97 -12.31
N ALA A 730 24.75 17.70 -12.63
CA ALA A 730 23.86 16.58 -12.31
C ALA A 730 24.18 15.95 -10.94
N THR A 731 23.26 15.14 -10.42
CA THR A 731 23.48 14.30 -9.23
C THR A 731 22.87 12.92 -9.45
N ILE A 732 23.65 11.86 -9.21
CA ILE A 732 23.17 10.46 -9.33
C ILE A 732 22.71 9.91 -7.97
N ASN A 733 21.74 8.99 -8.00
CA ASN A 733 21.30 8.21 -6.84
C ASN A 733 21.11 6.74 -7.24
N THR A 734 21.06 5.86 -6.23
CA THR A 734 20.82 4.44 -6.42
C THR A 734 19.72 3.94 -5.48
N GLN A 735 18.90 3.03 -6.01
CA GLN A 735 17.59 2.65 -5.46
C GLN A 735 17.59 1.22 -4.88
N THR A 736 18.53 0.88 -4.00
CA THR A 736 18.57 -0.44 -3.33
C THR A 736 18.32 -0.33 -1.83
N TYR A 737 17.49 -1.23 -1.28
CA TYR A 737 17.24 -1.30 0.16
C TYR A 737 16.68 -2.62 0.67
N GLY A 738 17.00 -3.01 1.91
CA GLY A 738 16.35 -4.17 2.53
C GLY A 738 14.87 -3.92 2.79
N MET A 739 14.55 -2.84 3.51
CA MET A 739 13.19 -2.47 3.90
C MET A 739 12.98 -0.97 3.71
N LEU A 740 11.80 -0.59 3.21
CA LEU A 740 11.27 0.77 3.28
C LEU A 740 9.92 0.72 3.98
N ILE A 741 9.81 1.33 5.16
CA ILE A 741 8.60 1.31 6.00
C ILE A 741 8.23 2.73 6.41
N GLY A 742 6.94 3.04 6.41
CA GLY A 742 6.43 4.36 6.76
C GLY A 742 6.09 5.19 5.53
N ALA A 743 5.20 6.16 5.70
CA ALA A 743 4.61 6.87 4.57
C ALA A 743 5.46 8.05 4.10
N GLU A 744 5.56 8.23 2.79
CA GLU A 744 5.85 9.53 2.17
C GLU A 744 4.77 10.55 2.55
N SER A 745 5.13 11.83 2.57
CA SER A 745 4.21 12.95 2.89
C SER A 745 2.94 13.02 2.04
N LYS A 746 2.91 12.37 0.86
CA LYS A 746 1.73 12.29 -0.02
C LYS A 746 0.72 11.21 0.37
N TYR A 747 1.16 10.14 1.04
CA TYR A 747 0.30 9.01 1.45
C TYR A 747 -0.21 9.13 2.89
N GLY A 748 0.57 9.75 3.79
CA GLY A 748 0.12 10.12 5.14
C GLY A 748 1.17 9.94 6.24
N THR A 749 0.81 9.19 7.28
CA THR A 749 1.68 8.77 8.39
C THR A 749 1.11 7.44 8.89
N MET A 750 1.92 6.39 8.95
CA MET A 750 1.46 5.10 9.45
C MET A 750 1.32 5.16 10.97
N LEU A 751 0.18 4.75 11.52
CA LEU A 751 -0.09 4.76 12.95
C LEU A 751 -0.09 3.35 13.53
N ALA A 752 0.46 3.18 14.74
CA ALA A 752 0.46 1.92 15.47
C ALA A 752 0.97 0.73 14.63
N THR A 753 2.11 0.95 13.98
CA THR A 753 2.86 -0.08 13.25
C THR A 753 3.91 -0.70 14.18
N GLN A 754 4.09 -2.01 14.09
CA GLN A 754 5.18 -2.73 14.75
C GLN A 754 6.20 -3.19 13.70
N VAL A 755 7.47 -2.89 13.93
CA VAL A 755 8.61 -3.32 13.11
C VAL A 755 9.59 -4.02 14.06
N ARG A 756 9.52 -5.35 14.15
CA ARG A 756 10.23 -6.11 15.19
C ARG A 756 11.11 -7.22 14.63
N GLU A 757 12.29 -7.44 15.21
CA GLU A 757 13.07 -8.68 14.98
C GLU A 757 13.48 -8.96 13.51
N ASN A 758 13.38 -7.99 12.59
CA ASN A 758 13.69 -8.22 11.16
C ASN A 758 15.20 -8.21 10.92
N TYR A 759 15.69 -9.06 10.03
CA TYR A 759 17.12 -9.21 9.72
C TYR A 759 17.43 -8.76 8.28
N VAL A 760 18.34 -7.81 8.10
CA VAL A 760 18.76 -7.30 6.79
C VAL A 760 20.26 -7.48 6.61
N GLN A 761 20.68 -8.06 5.47
CA GLN A 761 22.08 -8.37 5.19
C GLN A 761 22.47 -8.24 3.70
N ASN A 762 23.77 -8.07 3.47
CA ASN A 762 24.40 -8.10 2.15
C ASN A 762 24.63 -9.55 1.66
N SER A 763 25.18 -9.72 0.46
CA SER A 763 25.47 -11.05 -0.10
C SER A 763 26.63 -11.04 -1.12
N PRO A 764 27.06 -12.22 -1.62
CA PRO A 764 28.02 -12.33 -2.72
C PRO A 764 27.62 -11.59 -4.01
N ASP A 765 26.34 -11.29 -4.24
CA ASP A 765 25.89 -10.47 -5.38
C ASP A 765 26.27 -8.99 -5.19
N GLY A 766 26.34 -8.52 -3.94
CA GLY A 766 26.62 -7.13 -3.61
C GLY A 766 26.05 -6.63 -2.29
N ASN A 767 26.21 -5.32 -2.09
CA ASN A 767 25.88 -4.63 -0.84
C ASN A 767 24.70 -3.66 -1.03
N TYR A 768 23.74 -3.64 -0.10
CA TYR A 768 22.68 -2.62 -0.10
C TYR A 768 23.26 -1.20 0.03
N ALA A 769 22.62 -0.20 -0.58
CA ALA A 769 22.92 1.20 -0.29
C ALA A 769 22.42 1.61 1.11
N ARG A 770 21.21 1.18 1.48
CA ARG A 770 20.51 1.47 2.73
C ARG A 770 19.81 0.19 3.20
N GLN A 771 19.84 -0.21 4.46
CA GLN A 771 19.25 -1.49 4.88
C GLN A 771 17.81 -1.34 5.33
N ILE A 772 17.54 -0.45 6.29
CA ILE A 772 16.18 -0.09 6.72
C ILE A 772 15.97 1.41 6.53
N VAL A 773 14.99 1.77 5.71
CA VAL A 773 14.62 3.15 5.38
C VAL A 773 13.28 3.48 6.00
N PHE A 774 13.23 4.54 6.82
CA PHE A 774 12.00 4.97 7.48
C PHE A 774 11.37 6.23 6.86
N GLY A 775 10.06 6.17 6.66
CA GLY A 775 9.20 7.29 6.33
C GLY A 775 8.52 7.88 7.58
N ARG A 776 7.30 8.38 7.40
CA ARG A 776 6.48 8.98 8.47
C ARG A 776 5.74 7.91 9.28
N MET A 777 6.01 7.86 10.59
CA MET A 777 5.42 6.91 11.55
C MET A 777 5.05 7.61 12.87
N ARG A 778 3.97 7.17 13.53
CA ARG A 778 3.53 7.68 14.84
C ARG A 778 3.01 6.55 15.71
N ALA A 779 3.17 6.65 17.03
CA ALA A 779 2.66 5.67 18.01
C ALA A 779 3.09 4.23 17.66
N SER A 780 4.30 4.08 17.13
CA SER A 780 4.80 2.86 16.49
C SER A 780 6.04 2.33 17.22
N THR A 781 6.25 1.02 17.17
CA THR A 781 7.39 0.33 17.80
C THR A 781 8.36 -0.15 16.74
N ILE A 782 9.64 0.22 16.89
CA ILE A 782 10.75 -0.29 16.07
C ILE A 782 11.78 -0.89 17.03
N GLU A 783 11.88 -2.21 17.09
CA GLU A 783 12.56 -2.91 18.18
C GLU A 783 13.22 -4.21 17.71
N GLY A 784 14.38 -4.59 18.25
CA GLY A 784 15.00 -5.88 17.94
C GLY A 784 15.48 -6.06 16.48
N ASN A 785 15.48 -5.05 15.62
CA ASN A 785 15.83 -5.24 14.19
C ASN A 785 17.35 -5.26 13.97
N HIS A 786 17.83 -6.16 13.12
CA HIS A 786 19.25 -6.38 12.83
C HIS A 786 19.61 -5.89 11.42
N CYS A 787 20.65 -5.05 11.35
CA CYS A 787 21.27 -4.56 10.11
C CYS A 787 22.73 -5.04 10.06
N ASP A 788 23.03 -6.10 9.31
CA ASP A 788 24.42 -6.52 9.05
C ASP A 788 24.99 -5.73 7.87
N VAL A 789 25.69 -4.63 8.18
CA VAL A 789 26.27 -3.74 7.17
C VAL A 789 27.57 -4.25 6.57
N THR A 790 28.04 -5.45 6.96
CA THR A 790 29.33 -6.00 6.54
C THR A 790 29.41 -6.05 5.00
N PRO A 791 30.42 -5.42 4.37
CA PRO A 791 30.47 -5.28 2.93
C PRO A 791 31.22 -6.44 2.27
N PHE A 792 30.55 -7.17 1.39
CA PHE A 792 31.21 -8.08 0.46
C PHE A 792 32.14 -7.30 -0.49
N ARG A 793 33.25 -7.95 -0.87
CA ARG A 793 34.37 -7.39 -1.63
C ARG A 793 34.86 -8.35 -2.71
N SER A 794 35.31 -7.79 -3.84
CA SER A 794 36.15 -8.48 -4.81
C SER A 794 37.50 -8.85 -4.19
N PRO A 795 38.18 -9.91 -4.66
CA PRO A 795 39.52 -10.27 -4.18
C PRO A 795 40.53 -9.12 -4.32
N GLU A 796 40.39 -8.30 -5.38
CA GLU A 796 41.20 -7.12 -5.63
C GLU A 796 41.04 -6.05 -4.53
N LYS A 797 39.80 -5.68 -4.17
CA LYS A 797 39.54 -4.70 -3.10
C LYS A 797 39.74 -5.27 -1.70
N ALA A 798 39.52 -6.56 -1.51
CA ALA A 798 39.80 -7.25 -0.25
C ALA A 798 41.30 -7.41 0.01
N LYS A 799 42.11 -7.56 -1.05
CA LYS A 799 43.51 -8.03 -1.00
C LYS A 799 43.65 -9.40 -0.32
N LEU A 800 42.62 -10.24 -0.47
CA LEU A 800 42.49 -11.57 0.10
C LEU A 800 41.91 -12.51 -0.97
N PRO A 801 42.23 -13.82 -0.96
CA PRO A 801 41.68 -14.76 -1.93
C PRO A 801 40.20 -15.08 -1.68
N VAL A 802 39.51 -15.50 -2.75
CA VAL A 802 38.13 -16.03 -2.71
C VAL A 802 38.03 -17.15 -1.66
N GLY A 803 36.90 -17.20 -0.94
CA GLY A 803 36.68 -18.16 0.14
C GLY A 803 37.04 -17.63 1.54
N ASN A 804 37.68 -16.46 1.64
CA ASN A 804 37.63 -15.68 2.87
C ASN A 804 36.20 -15.15 3.10
N PRO A 805 35.73 -15.04 4.36
CA PRO A 805 34.47 -14.38 4.67
C PRO A 805 34.38 -12.99 4.02
N PHE A 806 33.22 -12.68 3.44
CA PHE A 806 32.94 -11.43 2.73
C PHE A 806 33.82 -11.17 1.48
N VAL A 807 34.57 -12.16 0.98
CA VAL A 807 35.30 -12.07 -0.29
C VAL A 807 34.63 -12.94 -1.35
N SER A 808 34.21 -12.31 -2.45
CA SER A 808 33.51 -12.97 -3.54
C SER A 808 33.96 -12.44 -4.90
N ASP A 809 34.13 -13.34 -5.86
CA ASP A 809 34.33 -13.08 -7.28
C ASP A 809 33.01 -12.79 -8.04
N SER A 810 31.85 -13.09 -7.46
CA SER A 810 30.53 -12.84 -8.07
C SER A 810 29.96 -11.43 -7.81
N ILE A 811 30.71 -10.53 -7.19
CA ILE A 811 30.17 -9.25 -6.74
C ILE A 811 29.94 -8.27 -7.89
N VAL A 812 28.66 -7.98 -8.17
CA VAL A 812 28.23 -7.14 -9.30
C VAL A 812 27.72 -5.75 -8.88
N TYR A 813 27.57 -5.48 -7.58
CA TYR A 813 27.05 -4.19 -7.10
C TYR A 813 27.65 -3.73 -5.76
N ARG A 814 28.03 -2.44 -5.70
CA ARG A 814 28.60 -1.77 -4.52
C ARG A 814 29.79 -2.50 -3.89
N ASP A 815 30.65 -3.10 -4.71
CA ASP A 815 31.86 -3.81 -4.29
C ASP A 815 32.72 -3.02 -3.30
N GLY A 816 32.78 -3.51 -2.06
CA GLY A 816 33.51 -2.98 -0.92
C GLY A 816 32.88 -1.80 -0.17
N LEU A 817 31.76 -1.26 -0.66
CA LEU A 817 31.08 -0.11 -0.07
C LEU A 817 30.13 -0.54 1.05
N LEU A 818 30.34 0.00 2.25
CA LEU A 818 29.49 -0.21 3.43
C LEU A 818 28.01 0.16 3.14
N SER A 819 27.09 -0.56 3.76
CA SER A 819 25.67 -0.22 3.75
C SER A 819 25.34 0.81 4.84
N SER A 820 24.39 1.71 4.58
CA SER A 820 23.80 2.52 5.66
C SER A 820 22.74 1.68 6.38
N ALA A 821 22.91 1.37 7.66
CA ALA A 821 21.96 0.54 8.42
C ALA A 821 20.54 1.15 8.45
N PHE A 822 20.33 2.15 9.29
CA PHE A 822 19.05 2.85 9.47
C PHE A 822 19.12 4.25 8.85
N TYR A 823 18.16 4.59 7.98
CA TYR A 823 18.19 5.80 7.17
C TYR A 823 16.82 6.51 7.11
N ASN A 824 16.83 7.85 7.25
CA ASN A 824 15.64 8.69 7.39
C ASN A 824 14.70 8.27 8.54
N GLY A 825 13.60 9.01 8.67
CA GLY A 825 12.53 8.80 9.63
C GLY A 825 11.83 10.14 9.92
N ASP A 826 10.52 10.09 10.15
CA ASP A 826 9.79 11.14 10.85
C ASP A 826 8.95 10.44 11.93
N PHE A 827 9.53 10.36 13.13
CA PHE A 827 9.00 9.62 14.27
C PHE A 827 8.38 10.57 15.30
N ASP A 828 7.11 10.36 15.61
CA ASP A 828 6.33 11.14 16.56
C ASP A 828 5.68 10.20 17.57
N THR A 829 6.09 10.24 18.84
CA THR A 829 5.69 9.27 19.88
C THR A 829 5.96 7.82 19.45
N CYS A 830 7.18 7.52 18.98
CA CYS A 830 7.57 6.16 18.58
C CYS A 830 8.57 5.56 19.59
N SER A 831 8.34 4.30 19.92
CA SER A 831 9.24 3.43 20.68
C SER A 831 10.39 2.95 19.80
N VAL A 832 11.63 3.16 20.24
CA VAL A 832 12.85 2.67 19.55
C VAL A 832 13.85 2.18 20.59
N GLY A 833 14.05 0.86 20.63
CA GLY A 833 15.00 0.18 21.53
C GLY A 833 15.61 -1.04 20.85
N ASP A 834 16.76 -1.53 21.34
CA ASP A 834 17.38 -2.80 20.95
C ASP A 834 17.46 -3.11 19.43
N ASN A 835 17.68 -2.09 18.60
CA ASN A 835 17.94 -2.27 17.17
C ASN A 835 19.46 -2.34 16.96
N PHE A 836 19.96 -3.36 16.27
CA PHE A 836 21.39 -3.67 16.19
C PHE A 836 21.98 -3.44 14.80
N ILE A 837 23.17 -2.84 14.75
CA ILE A 837 24.02 -2.70 13.57
C ILE A 837 25.24 -3.58 13.77
N HIS A 838 25.49 -4.51 12.85
CA HIS A 838 26.61 -5.47 12.92
C HIS A 838 27.63 -5.18 11.82
N ASN A 839 28.92 -5.29 12.12
CA ASN A 839 29.99 -5.29 11.13
C ASN A 839 31.07 -6.31 11.51
N GLN A 840 30.97 -7.50 10.90
CA GLN A 840 31.75 -8.68 11.24
C GLN A 840 33.23 -8.57 10.85
N LEU A 841 33.59 -7.69 9.89
CA LEU A 841 34.99 -7.46 9.49
C LEU A 841 35.83 -6.72 10.54
N ILE A 842 35.20 -6.11 11.54
CA ILE A 842 35.86 -5.39 12.65
C ILE A 842 35.31 -5.79 14.02
N ASP A 843 34.51 -6.85 14.08
CA ASP A 843 33.83 -7.38 15.28
C ASP A 843 33.12 -6.28 16.12
N THR A 844 32.27 -5.49 15.48
CA THR A 844 31.50 -4.43 16.16
C THR A 844 30.00 -4.65 16.07
N VAL A 845 29.34 -4.37 17.19
CA VAL A 845 27.89 -4.24 17.31
C VAL A 845 27.57 -2.85 17.87
N HIS A 846 26.64 -2.14 17.25
CA HIS A 846 26.16 -0.83 17.71
C HIS A 846 24.63 -0.83 17.85
N VAL A 847 24.11 -0.32 18.96
CA VAL A 847 22.66 -0.13 19.15
C VAL A 847 22.23 1.17 18.49
N TRP A 848 21.16 1.12 17.69
CA TRP A 848 20.56 2.26 17.02
C TRP A 848 19.43 2.87 17.86
N THR A 849 19.71 4.03 18.44
CA THR A 849 18.81 4.79 19.32
C THR A 849 18.02 5.87 18.56
N GLY A 850 17.56 5.57 17.34
CA GLY A 850 16.79 6.54 16.54
C GLY A 850 17.59 7.71 15.94
N LYS A 851 18.93 7.61 15.93
CA LYS A 851 19.82 8.63 15.34
C LYS A 851 20.35 8.17 13.98
N THR A 852 20.13 8.97 12.94
CA THR A 852 20.67 8.73 11.59
C THR A 852 21.87 9.63 11.32
N ILE A 853 22.58 9.41 10.20
CA ILE A 853 23.68 10.28 9.75
C ILE A 853 23.24 11.74 9.48
N ASN A 854 21.94 11.98 9.27
CA ASN A 854 21.40 13.30 8.94
C ASN A 854 20.87 14.06 10.17
N SER A 855 20.39 13.36 11.20
CA SER A 855 19.84 13.90 12.46
C SER A 855 19.23 12.79 13.34
N ASN A 856 18.85 13.13 14.58
CA ASN A 856 17.84 12.37 15.33
C ASN A 856 16.50 12.44 14.58
N VAL A 857 15.81 11.31 14.38
CA VAL A 857 14.51 11.26 13.68
C VAL A 857 13.29 11.33 14.61
N HIS A 858 13.50 11.31 15.93
CA HIS A 858 12.46 11.50 16.93
C HIS A 858 12.12 12.99 17.14
N LYS A 859 10.82 13.30 17.11
CA LYS A 859 10.26 14.59 17.54
C LYS A 859 9.74 14.56 18.97
N LYS A 860 9.31 13.37 19.41
CA LYS A 860 8.94 13.02 20.79
C LYS A 860 9.39 11.59 20.99
N TYR A 861 10.45 11.41 21.77
CA TYR A 861 10.91 10.10 22.24
C TYR A 861 10.22 9.81 23.56
N GLU A 862 9.73 8.59 23.72
CA GLU A 862 9.19 8.07 24.97
C GLU A 862 10.14 6.93 25.40
N PRO A 863 10.77 6.99 26.59
CA PRO A 863 11.69 5.94 27.04
C PRO A 863 10.94 4.62 27.29
N THR A 864 11.49 3.51 26.81
CA THR A 864 10.71 2.27 26.63
C THR A 864 11.14 1.11 27.52
N SER A 865 12.41 1.06 27.94
CA SER A 865 12.84 0.19 29.03
C SER A 865 12.83 0.93 30.37
N TYR A 866 12.58 0.20 31.46
CA TYR A 866 12.72 0.72 32.83
C TYR A 866 14.15 1.28 33.09
N ALA A 867 15.15 0.70 32.44
CA ALA A 867 16.54 1.19 32.48
C ALA A 867 16.69 2.57 31.82
N GLU A 868 16.06 2.81 30.67
CA GLU A 868 16.06 4.13 30.01
C GLU A 868 15.25 5.16 30.81
N VAL A 869 14.10 4.81 31.38
CA VAL A 869 13.34 5.71 32.28
C VAL A 869 14.20 6.13 33.47
N VAL A 870 14.80 5.16 34.18
CA VAL A 870 15.69 5.42 35.32
C VAL A 870 16.97 6.16 34.91
N MET A 871 17.46 6.00 33.67
CA MET A 871 18.60 6.75 33.15
C MET A 871 18.24 8.18 32.76
N ASP A 872 17.06 8.43 32.18
CA ASP A 872 16.54 9.77 31.88
C ASP A 872 16.23 10.54 33.18
N GLU A 873 15.64 9.89 34.19
CA GLU A 873 15.51 10.44 35.54
C GLU A 873 16.87 10.77 36.18
N LYS A 874 17.87 9.87 36.06
CA LYS A 874 19.23 10.12 36.55
C LYS A 874 19.94 11.23 35.79
N VAL A 875 19.75 11.34 34.48
CA VAL A 875 20.32 12.42 33.65
C VAL A 875 19.70 13.75 34.07
N LYS A 876 18.38 13.83 34.22
CA LYS A 876 17.70 15.04 34.73
C LYS A 876 18.14 15.42 36.14
N ALA A 877 18.35 14.43 37.02
CA ALA A 877 18.92 14.66 38.35
C ALA A 877 20.38 15.15 38.31
N LEU A 878 21.19 14.63 37.38
CA LEU A 878 22.57 15.08 37.13
C LEU A 878 22.61 16.48 36.51
N GLU A 879 21.72 16.81 35.58
CA GLU A 879 21.59 18.15 35.00
C GLU A 879 21.18 19.17 36.06
N ALA A 880 20.17 18.86 36.89
CA ALA A 880 19.76 19.69 38.01
C ALA A 880 20.87 19.84 39.08
N ALA A 881 21.67 18.80 39.33
CA ALA A 881 22.83 18.87 40.22
C ALA A 881 23.97 19.71 39.61
N VAL A 882 24.23 19.57 38.31
CA VAL A 882 25.21 20.36 37.55
C VAL A 882 24.81 21.83 37.49
N ASP A 883 23.53 22.15 37.33
CA ASP A 883 23.06 23.54 37.33
C ASP A 883 23.11 24.16 38.73
N LYS A 884 22.78 23.40 39.79
CA LYS A 884 23.07 23.82 41.18
C LYS A 884 24.57 24.05 41.42
N LEU A 885 25.45 23.21 40.87
CA LEU A 885 26.90 23.38 40.98
C LEU A 885 27.40 24.60 40.18
N LYS A 886 26.85 24.90 39.00
CA LYS A 886 27.12 26.15 38.26
C LYS A 886 26.66 27.38 39.03
N GLU A 887 25.51 27.29 39.69
CA GLU A 887 24.95 28.37 40.51
C GLU A 887 25.77 28.61 41.78
N GLN A 888 26.20 27.53 42.45
CA GLN A 888 27.18 27.61 43.54
C GLN A 888 28.51 28.22 43.06
N LEU A 889 29.04 27.81 41.90
CA LEU A 889 30.27 28.40 41.32
C LEU A 889 30.16 29.92 41.09
N LYS A 890 28.98 30.42 40.72
CA LYS A 890 28.71 31.86 40.60
C LYS A 890 28.72 32.59 41.95
N THR A 891 28.43 31.89 43.06
CA THR A 891 28.53 32.47 44.41
C THR A 891 29.96 32.43 44.96
N THR A 892 30.75 31.41 44.63
CA THR A 892 32.14 31.27 45.13
C THR A 892 33.12 32.22 44.44
N SER A 893 32.83 32.68 43.21
CA SER A 893 33.73 33.55 42.44
C SER A 893 33.81 35.00 42.93
N ALA A 894 33.07 35.36 43.98
CA ALA A 894 33.00 36.72 44.53
C ALA A 894 34.04 37.03 45.63
N THR A 895 34.95 36.11 45.99
CA THR A 895 35.87 36.30 47.12
C THR A 895 37.32 35.93 46.79
N THR A 896 38.27 36.70 47.36
CA THR A 896 39.73 36.49 47.33
C THR A 896 40.39 36.37 45.96
N SER A 897 40.82 37.52 45.43
CA SER A 897 42.04 37.58 44.62
C SER A 897 43.28 37.66 45.55
N GLN A 898 44.35 36.90 45.26
CA GLN A 898 45.75 37.34 45.42
C GLN A 898 46.81 36.33 44.91
N THR A 899 47.76 36.86 44.14
CA THR A 899 49.20 36.48 44.01
C THR A 899 49.68 35.11 43.46
N ALA A 900 50.71 35.22 42.62
CA ALA A 900 51.90 34.35 42.48
C ALA A 900 51.88 33.07 41.61
N SER A 901 52.25 33.25 40.33
CA SER A 901 53.33 32.59 39.55
C SER A 901 53.58 31.04 39.53
N PRO A 902 53.94 30.46 38.36
CA PRO A 902 54.14 29.01 38.14
C PRO A 902 55.62 28.56 38.35
N PRO A 903 55.97 27.24 38.42
CA PRO A 903 56.17 26.42 37.20
C PRO A 903 56.06 24.86 37.29
N LYS A 904 55.82 24.20 36.13
CA LYS A 904 56.29 22.83 35.74
C LYS A 904 55.84 21.60 36.59
N ALA A 905 56.03 20.34 36.18
CA ALA A 905 56.01 19.64 34.87
C ALA A 905 56.09 18.10 35.13
N GLU A 906 55.86 17.26 34.10
CA GLU A 906 55.97 15.77 34.15
C GLU A 906 54.92 15.07 35.05
N GLY A 907 54.52 13.81 34.88
CA GLY A 907 54.76 12.80 33.84
C GLY A 907 54.42 11.39 34.36
N GLY A 908 53.99 10.45 33.50
CA GLY A 908 53.90 9.01 33.87
C GLY A 908 52.50 8.36 33.85
N GLU A 909 52.48 7.09 33.42
CA GLU A 909 51.33 6.31 32.95
C GLU A 909 50.59 5.46 34.02
N GLN A 910 49.34 5.08 33.68
CA GLN A 910 48.69 3.76 33.90
C GLN A 910 48.43 3.15 35.32
N SER A 911 47.12 3.01 35.64
CA SER A 911 46.37 1.72 35.76
C SER A 911 45.62 1.33 37.06
N SER A 912 44.51 0.59 36.84
CA SER A 912 43.71 -0.28 37.74
C SER A 912 42.98 0.24 39.00
N ALA A 913 41.65 0.34 38.88
CA ALA A 913 40.61 -0.40 39.64
C ALA A 913 40.82 -0.59 41.17
N THR A 914 40.21 0.21 42.06
CA THR A 914 38.82 0.18 42.61
C THR A 914 38.57 -0.73 43.83
N THR A 915 37.76 -0.24 44.77
CA THR A 915 37.47 -0.82 46.11
C THR A 915 35.94 -0.95 46.34
N PRO A 916 35.43 -1.96 47.08
CA PRO A 916 33.99 -2.15 47.32
C PRO A 916 33.52 -1.78 48.75
N ALA A 917 32.20 -1.92 48.97
CA ALA A 917 31.48 -1.99 50.27
C ALA A 917 31.37 -0.69 51.11
N GLU A 918 30.45 -0.53 52.09
CA GLU A 918 29.07 -1.05 52.37
C GLU A 918 28.62 -0.47 53.73
N SER A 919 27.33 -0.12 53.94
CA SER A 919 26.51 -0.41 55.17
C SER A 919 25.36 0.60 55.45
N PRO A 920 24.29 0.22 56.22
CA PRO A 920 23.01 0.96 56.23
C PRO A 920 22.36 1.25 57.61
N LYS A 921 21.14 1.85 57.57
CA LYS A 921 20.07 1.93 58.63
C LYS A 921 20.26 2.91 59.81
N THR A 922 19.24 3.43 60.53
CA THR A 922 17.76 3.67 60.38
C THR A 922 17.36 4.81 61.38
N GLU A 923 16.14 5.18 61.84
CA GLU A 923 14.69 4.78 61.85
C GLU A 923 13.89 6.10 62.21
N GLU A 924 12.56 6.34 62.16
CA GLU A 924 11.30 5.61 61.83
C GLU A 924 10.46 6.54 60.87
N GLY A 925 9.16 6.93 60.96
CA GLY A 925 8.00 6.59 61.82
C GLY A 925 6.75 7.51 61.65
N GLY A 926 5.59 7.13 62.21
CA GLY A 926 4.39 7.99 62.43
C GLY A 926 3.10 7.76 61.60
N GLN A 927 1.92 7.69 62.26
CA GLN A 927 0.56 7.44 61.72
C GLN A 927 -0.52 7.86 62.78
N PRO A 928 -1.88 7.76 62.61
CA PRO A 928 -2.75 7.62 61.42
C PRO A 928 -4.07 8.47 61.40
N ALA A 929 -4.80 8.43 60.26
CA ALA A 929 -6.28 8.39 60.10
C ALA A 929 -7.26 9.60 60.31
N THR A 930 -8.30 9.53 59.46
CA THR A 930 -9.56 10.27 59.17
C THR A 930 -10.59 10.41 60.33
N PRO A 931 -11.70 11.22 60.26
CA PRO A 931 -12.72 11.26 59.16
C PRO A 931 -13.48 12.58 58.82
N GLN A 932 -14.40 12.47 57.85
CA GLN A 932 -15.49 13.37 57.40
C GLN A 932 -16.55 13.67 58.51
N PRO A 933 -17.52 14.64 58.40
CA PRO A 933 -18.50 14.76 57.29
C PRO A 933 -19.17 16.16 57.00
N THR A 934 -20.24 16.13 56.18
CA THR A 934 -21.38 17.09 56.00
C THR A 934 -21.34 18.28 55.01
N THR A 935 -22.45 18.39 54.28
CA THR A 935 -23.00 19.55 53.51
C THR A 935 -24.31 19.99 54.19
N PRO A 936 -24.84 21.22 54.02
CA PRO A 936 -25.78 21.47 52.91
C PRO A 936 -25.96 22.94 52.41
N SER A 937 -26.84 23.09 51.40
CA SER A 937 -27.62 24.31 51.05
C SER A 937 -27.05 25.29 50.00
N GLU A 938 -27.97 26.06 49.40
CA GLU A 938 -27.82 26.78 48.13
C GLU A 938 -27.84 28.32 48.26
N SER A 939 -27.63 28.98 47.11
CA SER A 939 -28.06 30.34 46.74
C SER A 939 -27.26 31.55 47.25
N ALA A 940 -26.42 32.07 46.34
CA ALA A 940 -26.37 33.50 46.01
C ALA A 940 -25.91 33.63 44.55
N THR A 941 -26.56 34.51 43.77
CA THR A 941 -26.13 34.83 42.40
C THR A 941 -25.35 36.13 42.45
N GLU A 942 -24.06 36.10 42.11
CA GLU A 942 -23.29 37.32 41.87
C GLU A 942 -22.84 37.41 40.40
N GLU A 943 -22.72 38.66 39.95
CA GLU A 943 -22.44 39.04 38.57
C GLU A 943 -20.97 38.76 38.22
N PRO A 944 -20.64 38.22 37.04
CA PRO A 944 -19.26 37.86 36.72
C PRO A 944 -18.36 39.08 36.65
N ALA A 945 -17.38 39.14 37.56
CA ALA A 945 -16.39 40.21 37.60
C ALA A 945 -15.67 40.38 36.26
N ALA A 946 -15.35 41.64 35.92
CA ALA A 946 -14.75 41.98 34.64
C ALA A 946 -13.43 41.20 34.39
N LYS A 947 -13.38 40.49 33.26
CA LYS A 947 -12.20 39.72 32.84
C LYS A 947 -10.99 40.66 32.69
N SER A 948 -9.91 40.38 33.41
CA SER A 948 -8.66 41.13 33.28
C SER A 948 -7.95 40.78 31.97
N ALA A 949 -7.81 41.76 31.07
CA ALA A 949 -6.96 41.63 29.88
C ALA A 949 -5.51 42.04 30.19
N THR A 950 -4.56 41.25 29.71
CA THR A 950 -3.16 41.66 29.56
C THR A 950 -2.96 42.14 28.13
N SER A 951 -2.42 43.35 27.95
CA SER A 951 -2.03 43.89 26.64
C SER A 951 -0.55 44.27 26.62
N ILE A 952 0.10 43.96 25.49
CA ILE A 952 1.50 44.25 25.22
C ILE A 952 1.57 45.00 23.89
N THR A 953 2.07 46.23 23.89
CA THR A 953 2.16 47.10 22.72
C THR A 953 3.62 47.44 22.40
N PHE A 954 3.95 47.63 21.13
CA PHE A 954 5.27 48.08 20.68
C PHE A 954 5.14 49.38 19.88
N THR A 955 5.88 50.43 20.27
CA THR A 955 5.84 51.75 19.61
C THR A 955 7.06 52.04 18.72
N PHE A 956 8.15 51.31 18.92
CA PHE A 956 9.44 51.50 18.24
C PHE A 956 10.13 52.87 18.50
N ASP A 957 9.73 53.59 19.54
CA ASP A 957 10.32 54.87 19.92
C ASP A 957 11.80 54.76 20.31
N GLY A 958 12.60 55.74 19.92
CA GLY A 958 14.01 55.85 20.28
C GLY A 958 14.95 54.79 19.67
N LEU A 959 14.44 53.86 18.87
CA LEU A 959 15.26 52.81 18.25
C LEU A 959 16.04 53.32 17.03
N GLU A 960 17.35 53.11 17.04
CA GLU A 960 18.19 53.28 15.84
C GLU A 960 17.85 52.21 14.80
N ALA A 961 18.05 52.51 13.51
CA ALA A 961 17.68 51.62 12.40
C ALA A 961 18.30 50.21 12.53
N THR A 962 19.54 50.14 13.03
CA THR A 962 20.34 48.92 13.23
C THR A 962 20.05 48.17 14.53
N ALA A 963 19.12 48.63 15.37
CA ALA A 963 18.77 47.94 16.62
C ALA A 963 18.29 46.50 16.34
N ALA A 964 18.68 45.56 17.20
CA ALA A 964 18.42 44.13 16.99
C ALA A 964 17.00 43.70 17.37
N GLU A 965 16.41 44.37 18.36
CA GLU A 965 15.12 44.03 18.96
C GLU A 965 14.40 45.27 19.49
N ALA A 966 13.07 45.26 19.42
CA ALA A 966 12.20 46.19 20.14
C ALA A 966 11.64 45.49 21.38
N ILE A 967 11.48 46.24 22.48
CA ILE A 967 10.90 45.76 23.74
C ILE A 967 9.45 46.28 23.84
N GLY A 968 8.52 45.42 24.26
CA GLY A 968 7.11 45.76 24.43
C GLY A 968 6.81 46.41 25.78
N SER A 969 5.60 46.97 25.92
CA SER A 969 5.17 47.73 27.11
C SER A 969 5.27 46.99 28.46
N ASN A 970 5.40 45.66 28.47
CA ASN A 970 5.61 44.86 29.69
C ASN A 970 7.10 44.69 30.09
N ASN A 971 8.05 45.26 29.34
CA ASN A 971 9.50 45.13 29.52
C ASN A 971 10.09 43.71 29.39
N VAL A 972 9.29 42.72 28.97
CA VAL A 972 9.69 41.30 28.87
C VAL A 972 9.57 40.78 27.43
N ALA A 973 8.46 41.08 26.76
CA ALA A 973 8.20 40.68 25.40
C ALA A 973 9.03 41.49 24.40
N LYS A 974 9.45 40.85 23.31
CA LYS A 974 10.35 41.43 22.32
C LYS A 974 9.94 41.07 20.89
N LEU A 975 10.21 41.97 19.94
CA LEU A 975 10.16 41.70 18.50
C LEU A 975 11.58 41.83 17.95
N LYS A 976 12.12 40.76 17.35
CA LYS A 976 13.51 40.68 16.88
C LYS A 976 13.55 40.52 15.37
N SER A 977 14.55 41.12 14.73
CA SER A 977 14.82 40.86 13.32
C SER A 977 15.81 39.69 13.18
N VAL A 978 15.40 38.62 12.52
CA VAL A 978 16.14 37.36 12.41
C VAL A 978 16.53 37.09 10.96
N ASN A 979 17.80 36.76 10.72
CA ASN A 979 18.28 36.31 9.41
C ASN A 979 18.08 34.79 9.30
N ASN A 980 17.41 34.29 8.26
CA ASN A 980 17.20 32.84 8.09
C ASN A 980 18.47 32.06 7.71
N SER A 981 19.55 32.75 7.30
CA SER A 981 20.81 32.14 6.89
C SER A 981 21.98 33.12 7.07
N GLU A 982 22.51 33.23 8.29
CA GLU A 982 23.68 34.06 8.63
C GLU A 982 24.87 33.85 7.66
N ARG A 983 25.10 32.61 7.22
CA ARG A 983 26.18 32.24 6.27
C ARG A 983 26.00 32.84 4.86
N ALA A 984 24.81 33.32 4.52
CA ALA A 984 24.53 34.02 3.27
C ALA A 984 24.71 35.55 3.41
N GLY A 985 24.89 36.05 4.64
CA GLY A 985 24.94 37.46 4.96
C GLY A 985 23.58 38.14 4.89
N GLU A 986 23.58 39.47 5.00
CA GLU A 986 22.37 40.29 4.98
C GLU A 986 21.74 40.40 3.59
N PRO A 987 20.40 40.58 3.51
CA PRO A 987 19.70 40.83 2.25
C PRO A 987 20.18 42.12 1.59
N GLU A 988 20.09 42.16 0.25
CA GLU A 988 20.56 43.29 -0.53
C GLU A 988 19.76 44.57 -0.21
N GLY A 989 20.47 45.67 0.07
CA GLY A 989 19.85 46.94 0.47
C GLY A 989 19.37 47.02 1.94
N TRP A 990 19.70 46.05 2.80
CA TRP A 990 19.32 46.07 4.21
C TRP A 990 20.03 47.19 5.00
N ALA A 991 19.31 48.30 5.23
CA ALA A 991 19.78 49.44 6.01
C ALA A 991 19.54 49.31 7.54
N GLY A 992 18.80 48.29 7.98
CA GLY A 992 18.38 48.12 9.36
C GLY A 992 16.98 47.51 9.48
N ALA A 993 16.63 47.08 10.70
CA ALA A 993 15.31 46.55 11.02
C ALA A 993 14.27 47.65 11.24
N PHE A 994 14.68 48.80 11.79
CA PHE A 994 13.80 49.89 12.19
C PHE A 994 13.93 51.11 11.27
N GLY A 995 12.92 51.98 11.30
CA GLY A 995 12.94 53.23 10.54
C GLY A 995 11.58 53.92 10.56
N GLU A 996 11.30 54.67 9.50
CA GLU A 996 10.05 55.41 9.31
C GLU A 996 9.45 55.11 7.94
N ASP A 997 8.11 55.19 7.84
CA ASP A 997 7.37 55.14 6.59
C ASP A 997 6.04 55.89 6.75
N SER A 998 5.72 56.77 5.80
CA SER A 998 4.48 57.57 5.82
C SER A 998 4.28 58.43 7.10
N GLY A 999 5.35 58.72 7.86
CA GLY A 999 5.30 59.43 9.15
C GLY A 999 5.18 58.54 10.39
N HIS A 1000 5.03 57.22 10.23
CA HIS A 1000 4.96 56.26 11.34
C HIS A 1000 6.30 55.55 11.55
N LYS A 1001 6.65 55.25 12.81
CA LYS A 1001 7.75 54.33 13.13
C LYS A 1001 7.37 52.91 12.75
N ILE A 1002 8.36 52.13 12.31
CA ILE A 1002 8.14 50.81 11.71
C ILE A 1002 9.26 49.81 12.02
N MET A 1003 8.94 48.53 11.86
CA MET A 1003 9.91 47.43 11.76
C MET A 1003 9.72 46.69 10.42
N ARG A 1004 10.81 46.36 9.71
CA ARG A 1004 10.77 45.78 8.35
C ARG A 1004 11.20 44.30 8.34
N SER A 1005 10.50 43.45 7.59
CA SER A 1005 11.07 42.24 6.98
C SER A 1005 11.58 42.55 5.57
N LEU A 1006 12.60 41.85 5.09
CA LEU A 1006 13.16 42.05 3.74
C LEU A 1006 13.53 40.73 3.08
N VAL A 1007 13.07 40.56 1.84
CA VAL A 1007 13.37 39.44 0.95
C VAL A 1007 14.01 39.98 -0.35
N ALA A 1008 15.34 40.05 -0.39
CA ALA A 1008 16.09 40.53 -1.57
C ALA A 1008 17.50 39.90 -1.69
N GLY A 1009 17.90 39.58 -2.93
CA GLY A 1009 19.24 39.12 -3.31
C GLY A 1009 19.36 37.60 -3.56
N GLU A 1010 19.87 37.20 -4.73
CA GLU A 1010 20.29 35.81 -4.97
C GLU A 1010 21.49 35.48 -4.06
N GLY A 1011 21.43 34.35 -3.35
CA GLY A 1011 22.49 33.92 -2.45
C GLY A 1011 22.63 34.72 -1.16
N LYS A 1012 21.65 35.58 -0.81
CA LYS A 1012 21.59 36.32 0.46
C LYS A 1012 20.60 35.73 1.46
N GLY A 1013 20.78 36.06 2.73
CA GLY A 1013 19.86 35.71 3.81
C GLY A 1013 18.59 36.57 3.77
N ILE A 1014 17.48 36.03 4.27
CA ILE A 1014 16.18 36.71 4.33
C ILE A 1014 15.93 37.17 5.76
N ARG A 1015 15.62 38.45 5.96
CA ARG A 1015 15.30 39.04 7.26
C ARG A 1015 13.80 38.98 7.53
N PHE A 1016 13.42 38.43 8.67
CA PHE A 1016 12.03 38.32 9.13
C PHE A 1016 11.89 38.72 10.59
N ILE A 1017 10.68 39.11 11.00
CA ILE A 1017 10.41 39.53 12.39
C ILE A 1017 9.91 38.31 13.16
N GLU A 1018 10.42 38.11 14.37
CA GLU A 1018 10.02 37.03 15.28
C GLU A 1018 9.90 37.52 16.71
N SER A 1019 8.83 37.11 17.39
CA SER A 1019 8.64 37.44 18.80
C SER A 1019 9.42 36.51 19.74
N ASP A 1020 9.79 37.07 20.88
CA ASP A 1020 10.35 36.39 22.04
C ASP A 1020 9.63 36.89 23.30
N GLY A 1021 9.45 36.06 24.31
CA GLY A 1021 8.66 36.41 25.50
C GLY A 1021 7.16 36.67 25.28
N LEU A 1022 6.60 36.36 24.11
CA LEU A 1022 5.15 36.37 23.84
C LEU A 1022 4.62 34.94 23.79
N THR A 1023 4.01 34.48 24.89
CA THR A 1023 3.50 33.12 25.05
C THR A 1023 2.04 33.11 25.48
N SER A 1024 1.30 32.08 25.11
CA SER A 1024 -0.03 31.73 25.63
C SER A 1024 -0.07 30.23 25.88
N ASP A 1025 -0.53 29.82 27.05
CA ASP A 1025 -0.77 28.40 27.38
C ASP A 1025 -2.07 27.85 26.76
N GLY A 1026 -2.87 28.71 26.13
CA GLY A 1026 -4.17 28.38 25.54
C GLY A 1026 -5.33 28.42 26.55
N SER A 1027 -5.13 28.89 27.78
CA SER A 1027 -6.19 28.98 28.80
C SER A 1027 -7.20 30.11 28.56
N THR A 1028 -6.78 31.19 27.87
CA THR A 1028 -7.61 32.37 27.59
C THR A 1028 -7.59 32.75 26.11
N ASP A 1029 -8.67 33.39 25.65
CA ASP A 1029 -8.71 34.03 24.34
C ASP A 1029 -7.58 35.05 24.19
N SER A 1030 -7.01 35.13 22.99
CA SER A 1030 -5.95 36.06 22.63
C SER A 1030 -6.23 36.71 21.27
N ALA A 1031 -5.71 37.90 21.03
CA ALA A 1031 -5.83 38.59 19.75
C ALA A 1031 -4.55 39.36 19.42
N ILE A 1032 -4.20 39.41 18.14
CA ILE A 1032 -3.00 40.07 17.63
C ILE A 1032 -3.44 41.13 16.63
N ILE A 1033 -3.18 42.40 16.95
CA ILE A 1033 -3.49 43.55 16.11
C ILE A 1033 -2.20 43.99 15.43
N ILE A 1034 -2.16 43.95 14.09
CA ILE A 1034 -0.96 44.27 13.30
C ILE A 1034 -1.29 45.38 12.29
N PRO A 1035 -0.81 46.62 12.49
CA PRO A 1035 -0.70 47.58 11.40
C PRO A 1035 0.43 47.11 10.48
N PHE A 1036 0.13 46.79 9.23
CA PHE A 1036 1.11 46.28 8.27
C PHE A 1036 0.92 46.88 6.88
N LYS A 1037 2.02 46.92 6.12
CA LYS A 1037 2.05 47.21 4.69
C LYS A 1037 2.87 46.11 4.02
N GLN A 1038 2.31 45.51 2.97
CA GLN A 1038 2.98 44.46 2.18
C GLN A 1038 3.34 45.01 0.80
N SER A 1039 4.60 44.86 0.41
CA SER A 1039 5.13 45.25 -0.90
C SER A 1039 5.14 44.06 -1.86
N ALA A 1040 5.29 44.34 -3.16
CA ALA A 1040 5.55 43.31 -4.15
C ALA A 1040 6.86 42.53 -3.87
N GLY A 1041 6.96 41.31 -4.40
CA GLY A 1041 8.12 40.44 -4.23
C GLY A 1041 8.01 39.44 -3.07
N GLY A 1042 9.16 38.93 -2.62
CA GLY A 1042 9.22 37.74 -1.78
C GLY A 1042 9.23 36.42 -2.57
N THR A 1043 9.13 35.29 -1.88
CA THR A 1043 9.22 33.96 -2.50
C THR A 1043 7.95 33.62 -3.28
N ALA A 1044 8.09 33.02 -4.47
CA ALA A 1044 6.97 32.64 -5.32
C ALA A 1044 6.02 31.61 -4.66
N GLY A 1045 4.75 31.60 -5.10
CA GLY A 1045 3.68 30.80 -4.49
C GLY A 1045 2.96 31.53 -3.36
N SER A 1046 2.27 30.79 -2.49
CA SER A 1046 1.65 31.35 -1.27
C SER A 1046 2.67 31.42 -0.12
N GLY A 1047 2.65 32.52 0.64
CA GLY A 1047 3.60 32.78 1.73
C GLY A 1047 2.90 33.42 2.92
N PHE A 1048 3.63 33.56 4.03
CA PHE A 1048 3.08 34.05 5.30
C PHE A 1048 3.48 35.50 5.52
N THR A 1049 2.50 36.38 5.56
CA THR A 1049 2.61 37.77 5.97
C THR A 1049 2.76 37.85 7.48
N ALA A 1050 1.94 37.11 8.23
CA ALA A 1050 2.06 36.91 9.68
C ALA A 1050 1.54 35.51 10.08
N ILE A 1051 2.15 34.87 11.08
CA ILE A 1051 1.84 33.51 11.51
C ILE A 1051 2.10 33.33 13.02
N VAL A 1052 1.22 32.59 13.70
CA VAL A 1052 1.35 32.23 15.12
C VAL A 1052 1.90 30.79 15.22
N LEU A 1053 2.79 30.55 16.19
CA LEU A 1053 3.62 29.36 16.27
C LEU A 1053 3.73 28.79 17.70
N LYS A 1054 3.86 27.47 17.80
CA LYS A 1054 4.41 26.76 18.98
C LYS A 1054 5.64 25.96 18.53
N GLY A 1055 6.82 26.48 18.85
CA GLY A 1055 8.11 26.04 18.33
C GLY A 1055 8.22 26.24 16.82
N ARG A 1056 7.92 25.17 16.05
CA ARG A 1056 7.86 25.17 14.57
C ARG A 1056 6.48 24.79 14.02
N SER A 1057 5.52 24.50 14.89
CA SER A 1057 4.15 24.14 14.52
C SER A 1057 3.35 25.41 14.27
N VAL A 1058 2.57 25.46 13.19
CA VAL A 1058 1.58 26.52 13.00
C VAL A 1058 0.45 26.32 14.00
N VAL A 1059 0.16 27.36 14.76
CA VAL A 1059 -0.92 27.39 15.74
C VAL A 1059 -1.90 28.46 15.30
N SER A 1060 -3.21 28.18 15.42
CA SER A 1060 -4.28 29.11 15.07
C SER A 1060 -4.24 29.63 13.61
N ASN A 1061 -4.88 30.78 13.39
CA ASN A 1061 -5.04 31.42 12.10
C ASN A 1061 -3.85 32.36 11.79
N GLY A 1062 -3.74 32.81 10.54
CA GLY A 1062 -2.65 33.68 10.14
C GLY A 1062 -2.82 34.26 8.74
N LEU A 1063 -2.09 35.35 8.46
CA LEU A 1063 -2.15 36.06 7.20
C LEU A 1063 -1.32 35.30 6.15
N ILE A 1064 -1.96 34.41 5.40
CA ILE A 1064 -1.36 33.76 4.22
C ILE A 1064 -1.73 34.57 2.99
N SER A 1065 -0.72 35.17 2.34
CA SER A 1065 -0.88 35.96 1.13
C SER A 1065 -0.38 35.24 -0.13
N THR A 1066 -1.14 35.35 -1.20
CA THR A 1066 -0.70 35.05 -2.56
C THR A 1066 -0.51 36.37 -3.30
N ASN A 1067 0.66 36.54 -3.92
CA ASN A 1067 0.98 37.73 -4.71
C ASN A 1067 0.18 37.72 -6.02
N GLU A 1068 -0.43 38.84 -6.35
CA GLU A 1068 -1.09 39.14 -7.63
C GLU A 1068 -0.33 40.28 -8.35
N GLU A 1069 -0.84 40.71 -9.50
CA GLU A 1069 -0.25 41.76 -10.33
C GLU A 1069 -0.26 43.15 -9.66
N THR A 1070 -1.38 43.54 -9.04
CA THR A 1070 -1.61 44.88 -8.47
C THR A 1070 -1.73 44.90 -6.93
N GLY A 1071 -1.56 43.75 -6.29
CA GLY A 1071 -1.76 43.57 -4.86
C GLY A 1071 -1.63 42.11 -4.44
N PHE A 1072 -2.21 41.72 -3.32
CA PHE A 1072 -2.19 40.36 -2.80
C PHE A 1072 -3.59 39.90 -2.39
N LYS A 1073 -3.92 38.62 -2.62
CA LYS A 1073 -5.10 37.98 -2.02
C LYS A 1073 -4.71 37.31 -0.71
N LEU A 1074 -5.58 37.38 0.28
CA LEU A 1074 -5.42 36.68 1.55
C LEU A 1074 -6.31 35.42 1.59
N ARG A 1075 -5.80 34.35 2.20
CA ARG A 1075 -6.61 33.16 2.52
C ARG A 1075 -7.59 33.51 3.64
N TYR A 1076 -8.86 33.14 3.47
CA TYR A 1076 -9.83 33.24 4.56
C TYR A 1076 -9.43 32.36 5.74
N PHE A 1077 -9.55 32.93 6.93
CA PHE A 1077 -9.44 32.23 8.20
C PHE A 1077 -10.49 32.80 9.17
N GLU A 1078 -11.03 31.94 10.03
CA GLU A 1078 -12.14 32.27 10.92
C GLU A 1078 -11.79 33.43 11.88
N GLY A 1079 -12.71 34.37 12.04
CA GLY A 1079 -12.53 35.60 12.84
C GLY A 1079 -11.41 36.56 12.38
N THR A 1080 -10.63 36.22 11.35
CA THR A 1080 -9.48 37.03 10.93
C THR A 1080 -9.96 38.17 10.03
N THR A 1081 -9.70 39.42 10.42
CA THR A 1081 -10.18 40.62 9.71
C THR A 1081 -9.05 41.49 9.19
N ILE A 1082 -9.32 42.24 8.12
CA ILE A 1082 -8.48 43.32 7.59
C ILE A 1082 -9.32 44.59 7.53
N ASN A 1083 -8.81 45.69 8.08
CA ASN A 1083 -9.49 46.99 8.14
C ASN A 1083 -10.93 46.86 8.70
N GLY A 1084 -11.07 46.15 9.82
CA GLY A 1084 -12.35 45.84 10.48
C GLY A 1084 -13.27 44.85 9.75
N LYS A 1085 -12.90 44.37 8.56
CA LYS A 1085 -13.78 43.58 7.68
C LYS A 1085 -13.27 42.13 7.53
N PRO A 1086 -14.13 41.10 7.53
CA PRO A 1086 -13.70 39.71 7.29
C PRO A 1086 -12.99 39.52 5.95
N ILE A 1087 -11.99 38.64 5.90
CA ILE A 1087 -11.23 38.38 4.67
C ILE A 1087 -12.12 37.74 3.58
N SER A 1088 -12.31 38.43 2.45
CA SER A 1088 -12.82 37.79 1.23
C SER A 1088 -11.68 37.17 0.42
N THR A 1089 -11.89 35.96 -0.10
CA THR A 1089 -10.95 35.26 -0.98
C THR A 1089 -10.90 35.82 -2.41
N THR A 1090 -11.81 36.73 -2.77
CA THR A 1090 -11.81 37.42 -4.08
C THR A 1090 -11.18 38.81 -4.02
N THR A 1091 -11.06 39.41 -2.83
CA THR A 1091 -10.50 40.75 -2.66
C THR A 1091 -8.98 40.75 -2.83
N VAL A 1092 -8.49 41.57 -3.76
CA VAL A 1092 -7.08 41.92 -3.89
C VAL A 1092 -6.82 43.16 -3.02
N TYR A 1093 -5.99 43.02 -2.00
CA TYR A 1093 -5.51 44.12 -1.18
C TYR A 1093 -4.31 44.77 -1.89
N PRO A 1094 -4.31 46.09 -2.16
CA PRO A 1094 -3.25 46.72 -2.94
C PRO A 1094 -1.90 46.64 -2.22
N TYR A 1095 -0.81 46.49 -2.99
CA TYR A 1095 0.53 46.62 -2.42
C TYR A 1095 0.78 48.04 -1.89
N ASP A 1096 1.73 48.14 -0.97
CA ASP A 1096 2.33 49.40 -0.49
C ASP A 1096 1.35 50.40 0.18
N LYS A 1097 0.13 49.94 0.50
CA LYS A 1097 -0.82 50.62 1.39
C LYS A 1097 -0.82 50.02 2.79
N TRP A 1098 -1.19 50.84 3.77
CA TRP A 1098 -1.38 50.42 5.16
C TRP A 1098 -2.71 49.68 5.34
N HIS A 1099 -2.65 48.60 6.12
CA HIS A 1099 -3.77 47.76 6.50
C HIS A 1099 -3.65 47.41 8.00
N VAL A 1100 -4.77 47.29 8.72
CA VAL A 1100 -4.78 46.77 10.09
C VAL A 1100 -5.38 45.37 10.07
N ALA A 1101 -4.59 44.37 10.46
CA ALA A 1101 -5.05 43.00 10.62
C ALA A 1101 -5.41 42.68 12.07
N VAL A 1102 -6.42 41.83 12.25
CA VAL A 1102 -6.67 41.14 13.51
C VAL A 1102 -6.53 39.64 13.28
N ILE A 1103 -5.70 38.98 14.06
CA ILE A 1103 -5.57 37.52 14.11
C ILE A 1103 -6.06 37.06 15.49
N PRO A 1104 -7.29 36.54 15.61
CA PRO A 1104 -7.77 35.98 16.87
C PRO A 1104 -7.22 34.56 17.08
N VAL A 1105 -6.93 34.26 18.34
CA VAL A 1105 -6.42 32.99 18.84
C VAL A 1105 -7.24 32.64 20.08
N LEU A 1106 -8.43 32.08 19.86
CA LEU A 1106 -9.36 31.72 20.93
C LEU A 1106 -8.79 30.64 21.86
N ALA A 1107 -9.34 30.53 23.07
CA ALA A 1107 -8.90 29.56 24.07
C ALA A 1107 -8.96 28.10 23.55
N GLY A 1108 -7.97 27.31 23.94
CA GLY A 1108 -7.82 25.90 23.58
C GLY A 1108 -6.38 25.43 23.72
N THR A 1109 -6.16 24.21 24.22
CA THR A 1109 -4.81 23.67 24.46
C THR A 1109 -4.01 23.43 23.17
N ASP A 1110 -4.68 23.35 22.01
CA ASP A 1110 -4.06 23.33 20.68
C ASP A 1110 -3.85 24.74 20.07
N LYS A 1111 -4.39 25.78 20.71
CA LYS A 1111 -4.23 27.21 20.36
C LYS A 1111 -3.13 27.90 21.16
N ALA A 1112 -2.58 27.23 22.17
CA ALA A 1112 -1.40 27.63 22.91
C ALA A 1112 -0.20 27.92 21.96
N PHE A 1113 0.47 29.06 22.13
CA PHE A 1113 1.58 29.51 21.29
C PHE A 1113 2.76 30.02 22.12
N ASP A 1114 3.96 30.00 21.55
CA ASP A 1114 5.18 30.54 22.18
C ASP A 1114 5.85 31.65 21.35
N LYS A 1115 5.29 31.94 20.17
CA LYS A 1115 5.97 32.69 19.12
C LYS A 1115 5.03 33.20 18.04
N ILE A 1116 5.35 34.37 17.50
CA ILE A 1116 4.65 35.00 16.38
C ILE A 1116 5.73 35.46 15.39
N ARG A 1117 5.56 35.15 14.11
CA ARG A 1117 6.53 35.42 13.04
C ARG A 1117 5.88 36.19 11.90
N ILE A 1118 6.57 37.19 11.36
CA ILE A 1118 6.05 38.12 10.36
C ILE A 1118 7.05 38.20 9.20
N GLY A 1119 6.53 38.12 7.96
CA GLY A 1119 7.32 38.11 6.73
C GLY A 1119 7.97 36.77 6.36
N MET A 1120 7.74 35.68 7.09
CA MET A 1120 8.36 34.38 6.84
C MET A 1120 7.51 33.20 7.33
N ASN A 1121 7.53 32.08 6.60
CA ASN A 1121 6.84 30.85 6.96
C ASN A 1121 7.48 30.13 8.19
N HIS A 1122 6.76 29.15 8.76
CA HIS A 1122 7.24 28.32 9.87
C HIS A 1122 8.54 27.54 9.55
N ALA A 1123 8.77 27.20 8.28
CA ALA A 1123 9.96 26.47 7.84
C ALA A 1123 11.23 27.35 7.74
N GLY A 1124 11.09 28.67 7.57
CA GLY A 1124 12.20 29.61 7.41
C GLY A 1124 12.68 29.79 5.96
N ASN A 1125 11.89 29.40 4.95
CA ASN A 1125 12.31 29.35 3.54
C ASN A 1125 11.33 29.96 2.52
N VAL A 1126 10.18 30.50 2.93
CA VAL A 1126 9.23 31.21 2.05
C VAL A 1126 8.83 32.52 2.71
N GLY A 1127 9.28 33.63 2.12
CA GLY A 1127 9.18 34.98 2.69
C GLY A 1127 8.21 35.92 1.98
N ARG A 1128 7.93 37.04 2.67
CA ARG A 1128 7.14 38.20 2.20
C ARG A 1128 7.85 39.50 2.59
N ASN A 1129 7.77 40.50 1.73
CA ASN A 1129 8.16 41.88 2.03
C ASN A 1129 7.03 42.54 2.83
N VAL A 1130 7.20 42.63 4.14
CA VAL A 1130 6.20 43.16 5.09
C VAL A 1130 6.88 44.17 5.99
N ILE A 1131 6.29 45.35 6.13
CA ILE A 1131 6.64 46.28 7.20
C ILE A 1131 5.47 46.31 8.19
N VAL A 1132 5.78 46.37 9.49
CA VAL A 1132 4.79 46.55 10.55
C VAL A 1132 4.97 47.92 11.20
N GLY A 1133 3.87 48.53 11.58
CA GLY A 1133 3.81 49.83 12.23
C GLY A 1133 3.97 49.76 13.74
N ALA A 1134 4.30 50.92 14.33
CA ALA A 1134 4.02 51.20 15.73
C ALA A 1134 2.54 50.92 16.06
N GLY A 1135 2.24 50.53 17.30
CA GLY A 1135 0.89 50.14 17.69
C GLY A 1135 0.53 48.68 17.34
N ILE A 1136 1.50 47.84 16.99
CA ILE A 1136 1.31 46.38 17.03
C ILE A 1136 1.04 45.96 18.48
N GLU A 1137 -0.12 45.33 18.72
CA GLU A 1137 -0.68 45.04 20.05
C GLU A 1137 -1.02 43.55 20.17
N PHE A 1138 -0.65 42.95 21.30
CA PHE A 1138 -0.91 41.55 21.63
C PHE A 1138 -1.75 41.50 22.91
N ILE A 1139 -3.00 41.05 22.79
CA ILE A 1139 -3.99 41.04 23.87
C ILE A 1139 -4.28 39.58 24.28
N GLN A 1140 -4.41 39.33 25.58
CA GLN A 1140 -4.76 38.03 26.17
C GLN A 1140 -5.76 38.24 27.32
N GLY A 1141 -6.71 37.33 27.49
CA GLY A 1141 -7.76 37.42 28.51
C GLY A 1141 -9.08 37.90 27.92
N ASP A 1142 -9.38 39.20 28.04
CA ASP A 1142 -10.55 39.81 27.38
C ASP A 1142 -10.17 40.47 26.06
N ILE A 1143 -10.75 39.97 24.96
CA ILE A 1143 -10.58 40.50 23.60
C ILE A 1143 -11.79 41.32 23.13
N SER A 1144 -12.78 41.59 23.99
CA SER A 1144 -14.01 42.33 23.65
C SER A 1144 -13.75 43.71 23.03
N LYS A 1145 -12.65 44.38 23.42
CA LYS A 1145 -12.28 45.73 22.98
C LYS A 1145 -11.36 45.78 21.74
N VAL A 1146 -11.09 44.65 21.09
CA VAL A 1146 -10.24 44.62 19.88
C VAL A 1146 -10.79 45.51 18.76
N GLU A 1147 -12.11 45.62 18.60
CA GLU A 1147 -12.72 46.48 17.58
C GLU A 1147 -12.53 47.99 17.86
N GLU A 1148 -12.61 48.40 19.13
CA GLU A 1148 -12.28 49.77 19.58
C GLU A 1148 -10.81 50.12 19.23
N ARG A 1149 -9.89 49.20 19.54
CA ARG A 1149 -8.44 49.34 19.24
C ARG A 1149 -8.18 49.46 17.74
N VAL A 1150 -8.79 48.59 16.94
CA VAL A 1150 -8.65 48.60 15.47
C VAL A 1150 -9.19 49.89 14.87
N THR A 1151 -10.31 50.41 15.35
CA THR A 1151 -10.88 51.69 14.87
C THR A 1151 -9.95 52.87 15.17
N ALA A 1152 -9.36 52.90 16.38
CA ALA A 1152 -8.38 53.93 16.75
C ALA A 1152 -7.12 53.85 15.86
N LEU A 1153 -6.54 52.65 15.70
CA LEU A 1153 -5.33 52.43 14.92
C LEU A 1153 -5.54 52.66 13.42
N MET A 1154 -6.71 52.31 12.88
CA MET A 1154 -7.09 52.66 11.51
C MET A 1154 -7.18 54.18 11.32
N SER A 1155 -7.72 54.91 12.31
CA SER A 1155 -7.80 56.36 12.28
C SER A 1155 -6.41 57.02 12.31
N GLU A 1156 -5.49 56.47 13.12
CA GLU A 1156 -4.09 56.92 13.18
C GLU A 1156 -3.37 56.70 11.83
N TYR A 1157 -3.53 55.53 11.21
CA TYR A 1157 -2.90 55.18 9.93
C TYR A 1157 -3.66 55.71 8.68
N GLY A 1158 -4.71 56.51 8.84
CA GLY A 1158 -5.47 57.11 7.74
C GLY A 1158 -6.29 56.12 6.88
N ILE A 1159 -6.79 55.04 7.49
CA ILE A 1159 -7.46 53.91 6.83
C ILE A 1159 -8.98 53.98 7.01
N SER A 1160 -9.75 53.77 5.92
CA SER A 1160 -11.23 53.70 5.87
C SER A 1160 -11.80 52.29 5.62
#